data_AF-A0A4R1LQW0-F1
#
_entry.id   AF-A0A4R1LQW0-F1
#
_cell.length_a   1.000
_cell.length_b   1.000
_cell.length_c   1.000
_cell.angle_alpha   90.00
_cell.angle_beta   90.00
_cell.angle_gamma   90.00
#
_symmetry.space_group_name_H-M   'P 1'
#
loop_
_entity.id
_entity.type
_entity.pdbx_description
1 polymer ?
#
loop_
_entity_poly.entity_id
_entity_poly.type
_entity_poly.pdbx_seq_one_letter_code
_entity_poly.pdbx_strand_id
1 'polypeptide(L)'
;MKYIKFIAIILVSCFATILYSFNYKGNNVDRPKDWIVRSNLDSRMRMISIGLNDKLWVAYSTETGSLYKVWVGGVHLGGAVYGKSGLPISNGNTYMEEPEGNPWIIIANGSEITPEIHYKGHTVLNDQITLKYELHYNNGIIKVDEQPEFYPKSDNKVGFTRVFKTSEIPEGISVGLKMNVSSIESKEQVNTNGKFVLHKEEVENISGKKYLLMNGTLFLKNNEETSISINITPKPIAPLIVETVEKEDVIGALFASQSCLTCHDVDNKIIGPSFRSIASRYRNTKANHDLLIEHVIKGTVGNWGEVPMIPHSELSIVDANAMISYILNIDSASENRLRSIMPDTNQDFVFQQPTAINSVSIEKPGVALNLYKLDYELYGFPQITGNNIPELTGYANILHAYNDDFEKNFKGFERNFAIQASGYLNIKEDIKVEFRLASNDGTRLFIDDKMIIETEGNMAAVKEGVIDLKAGKHPFVYEYYKRGGEKRMSLQWRPYGTDTYTVIPAEVFTFKDTQIKATNNRPEVLAKKVINFPGDGASLKDLHPSFTLFQARPDSFEPKVAGMDFMSDGKLVVSTWDSVGAVYVLDGVKGNNPDQIKVTRVAYGLQEPLGLKVVNDEIYVLQKQELTKLIDLNGDGIIDEYRTINNSWKGTNNNHEFAFGLEYKDGYFYGTLSLALNGPGPSAPVQAADRGKVFKISKDTGAIEFIATGLRTPNGIGFGIDGEMFIADNQGDWLPANKIVHVTEGAWYGSRAGHMEETANMKETLPVVYLEHDKIGNSPSQPAKFNVGPYKNQMIHGDVTIGGIKRVFAEKINGEYQGVVFRFTQGLEAGVNRIIWGPDSALYIGGIGNGGNWGQNGKLRYGLQKIVFNHKSTFEMLSIKAKSNGVEIEFTEPLKPGVGTKATDYNIQQWRYEPTGNYGGPNLDEETLEIKNIIVSPDRKKVTLELPTMKEKYVLYFRLNRETMVNESDTTLWSTEAWYTMNNIPNE
;
A
#
# COMPACT_ATOMS: atom_id res chain seq x y z
N MET A 1 47.10 -60.50 55.05
CA MET A 1 48.20 -60.24 54.08
C MET A 1 47.99 -61.14 52.86
N LYS A 2 48.01 -60.59 51.65
CA LYS A 2 47.64 -61.16 50.32
C LYS A 2 46.15 -61.03 49.90
N TYR A 3 45.70 -59.80 49.61
CA TYR A 3 44.56 -59.53 48.69
C TYR A 3 44.61 -58.09 48.14
N ILE A 4 45.83 -57.61 47.84
CA ILE A 4 46.07 -56.32 47.17
C ILE A 4 47.20 -56.59 46.16
N LYS A 5 46.86 -57.12 44.98
CA LYS A 5 47.74 -57.17 43.78
C LYS A 5 47.11 -57.78 42.50
N PHE A 6 45.77 -57.73 42.35
CA PHE A 6 45.09 -58.18 41.12
C PHE A 6 44.05 -57.19 40.54
N ILE A 7 44.11 -55.91 40.95
CA ILE A 7 43.23 -54.82 40.44
C ILE A 7 44.11 -53.69 39.86
N ALA A 8 45.15 -54.03 39.10
CA ALA A 8 46.05 -53.02 38.51
C ALA A 8 46.49 -53.30 37.06
N ILE A 9 45.89 -54.27 36.36
CA ILE A 9 46.23 -54.58 34.95
C ILE A 9 44.94 -54.75 34.08
N ILE A 10 43.85 -54.07 34.40
CA ILE A 10 42.68 -53.90 33.49
C ILE A 10 42.23 -52.43 33.56
N LEU A 11 43.18 -51.51 33.45
CA LEU A 11 42.93 -50.07 33.52
C LEU A 11 43.92 -49.29 32.64
N VAL A 12 44.40 -49.88 31.53
CA VAL A 12 45.11 -49.19 30.44
C VAL A 12 44.94 -49.99 29.12
N SER A 13 43.72 -50.07 28.55
CA SER A 13 43.54 -50.48 27.13
C SER A 13 42.13 -50.28 26.54
N CYS A 14 41.27 -49.43 27.13
CA CYS A 14 39.95 -49.10 26.56
C CYS A 14 39.74 -47.58 26.49
N PHE A 15 40.73 -46.85 25.99
CA PHE A 15 40.68 -45.41 25.72
C PHE A 15 41.25 -45.14 24.32
N ALA A 16 40.61 -45.69 23.29
CA ALA A 16 40.78 -45.27 21.89
C ALA A 16 39.84 -46.11 21.01
N THR A 17 38.58 -45.68 20.90
CA THR A 17 37.59 -45.88 19.81
C THR A 17 36.20 -45.83 20.42
N ILE A 18 35.28 -45.14 19.75
CA ILE A 18 33.91 -44.79 20.18
C ILE A 18 33.84 -43.51 21.04
N LEU A 19 33.99 -42.36 20.37
CA LEU A 19 33.41 -41.07 20.72
C LEU A 19 33.45 -40.18 19.46
N TYR A 20 32.54 -40.45 18.52
CA TYR A 20 32.14 -39.50 17.46
C TYR A 20 30.64 -39.67 17.19
N SER A 21 29.86 -39.59 18.26
CA SER A 21 28.48 -39.14 18.19
C SER A 21 28.50 -37.73 18.77
N PHE A 22 28.56 -36.73 17.89
CA PHE A 22 28.34 -35.33 18.28
C PHE A 22 26.89 -35.20 18.75
N ASN A 23 26.64 -35.50 20.02
CA ASN A 23 25.54 -34.90 20.75
C ASN A 23 25.92 -33.42 20.94
N TYR A 24 25.61 -32.59 19.96
CA TYR A 24 25.69 -31.13 20.07
C TYR A 24 24.53 -30.66 20.97
N LYS A 25 24.62 -30.98 22.27
CA LYS A 25 23.76 -30.40 23.30
C LYS A 25 24.16 -28.94 23.50
N GLY A 26 23.30 -28.04 23.02
CA GLY A 26 23.08 -26.67 23.54
C GLY A 26 24.31 -25.91 24.04
N ASN A 27 25.24 -25.58 23.15
CA ASN A 27 26.09 -24.42 23.38
C ASN A 27 25.32 -23.17 22.93
N ASN A 28 25.38 -22.09 23.71
CA ASN A 28 24.93 -20.74 23.34
C ASN A 28 25.42 -20.37 21.93
N VAL A 29 24.67 -20.69 20.89
CA VAL A 29 24.94 -20.16 19.55
C VAL A 29 24.26 -18.82 19.48
N ASP A 30 25.05 -17.76 19.39
CA ASP A 30 24.55 -16.41 19.26
C ASP A 30 23.87 -16.28 17.88
N ARG A 31 22.54 -16.28 17.88
CA ARG A 31 21.70 -16.10 16.69
C ARG A 31 21.41 -14.62 16.51
N PRO A 32 21.47 -14.09 15.28
CA PRO A 32 20.94 -12.76 14.99
C PRO A 32 19.48 -12.65 15.44
N LYS A 33 19.03 -11.43 15.74
CA LYS A 33 17.61 -11.19 16.00
C LYS A 33 16.78 -11.56 14.76
N ASP A 34 15.67 -12.28 14.96
CA ASP A 34 14.73 -12.69 13.91
C ASP A 34 15.46 -13.40 12.74
N TRP A 35 16.36 -14.34 13.09
CA TRP A 35 17.31 -15.01 12.20
C TRP A 35 16.73 -15.93 11.10
N ILE A 36 15.41 -15.99 10.92
CA ILE A 36 14.77 -16.76 9.84
C ILE A 36 13.78 -15.83 9.16
N VAL A 37 13.95 -15.60 7.85
CA VAL A 37 13.11 -14.69 7.09
C VAL A 37 12.82 -15.26 5.71
N ARG A 38 11.54 -15.31 5.33
CA ARG A 38 11.11 -15.57 3.94
C ARG A 38 11.01 -14.27 3.16
N SER A 39 11.55 -14.22 1.95
CA SER A 39 11.52 -13.02 1.11
C SER A 39 11.78 -13.28 -0.37
N ASN A 40 11.66 -12.25 -1.20
CA ASN A 40 12.16 -12.24 -2.58
C ASN A 40 13.63 -11.78 -2.63
N LEU A 41 14.53 -12.53 -1.97
CA LEU A 41 15.95 -12.16 -1.79
C LEU A 41 16.69 -12.08 -3.12
N ASP A 42 17.44 -11.00 -3.35
CA ASP A 42 18.30 -10.81 -4.53
C ASP A 42 17.51 -11.01 -5.85
N SER A 43 16.26 -10.53 -5.87
CA SER A 43 15.31 -10.70 -6.98
C SER A 43 14.86 -12.14 -7.27
N ARG A 44 15.19 -13.09 -6.38
CA ARG A 44 14.76 -14.49 -6.45
C ARG A 44 13.53 -14.70 -5.59
N MET A 45 12.55 -15.43 -6.10
CA MET A 45 11.33 -15.74 -5.35
C MET A 45 11.56 -16.87 -4.34
N ARG A 46 10.63 -17.03 -3.38
CA ARG A 46 10.53 -18.23 -2.55
C ARG A 46 11.81 -18.53 -1.76
N MET A 47 12.51 -17.50 -1.31
CA MET A 47 13.77 -17.65 -0.58
C MET A 47 13.52 -17.68 0.93
N ILE A 48 14.21 -18.58 1.62
CA ILE A 48 14.34 -18.58 3.08
C ILE A 48 15.79 -18.24 3.46
N SER A 49 15.98 -17.11 4.13
CA SER A 49 17.26 -16.66 4.67
C SER A 49 17.37 -17.03 6.14
N ILE A 50 18.53 -17.55 6.53
CA ILE A 50 18.81 -18.08 7.86
C ILE A 50 20.14 -17.50 8.36
N GLY A 51 20.08 -16.71 9.44
CA GLY A 51 21.25 -16.22 10.17
C GLY A 51 21.72 -17.28 11.16
N LEU A 52 22.66 -18.14 10.76
CA LEU A 52 23.24 -19.14 11.66
C LEU A 52 24.14 -18.46 12.70
N ASN A 53 24.76 -17.33 12.36
CA ASN A 53 25.51 -16.46 13.25
C ASN A 53 25.69 -15.09 12.57
N ASP A 54 26.07 -14.04 13.30
CA ASP A 54 26.45 -12.74 12.70
C ASP A 54 27.56 -12.87 11.62
N LYS A 55 28.36 -13.94 11.68
CA LYS A 55 29.41 -14.26 10.71
C LYS A 55 28.99 -15.21 9.61
N LEU A 56 27.78 -15.76 9.65
CA LEU A 56 27.32 -16.77 8.69
C LEU A 56 25.81 -16.73 8.48
N TRP A 57 25.41 -16.23 7.32
CA TRP A 57 24.07 -16.33 6.79
C TRP A 57 24.03 -17.31 5.62
N VAL A 58 22.91 -18.00 5.48
CA VAL A 58 22.62 -18.90 4.36
C VAL A 58 21.24 -18.60 3.80
N ALA A 59 21.03 -18.83 2.51
CA ALA A 59 19.73 -18.68 1.86
C ALA A 59 19.42 -19.91 1.03
N TYR A 60 18.20 -20.42 1.13
CA TYR A 60 17.71 -21.56 0.36
C TYR A 60 16.52 -21.19 -0.51
N SER A 61 16.45 -21.77 -1.70
CA SER A 61 15.22 -21.78 -2.49
C SER A 61 14.25 -22.81 -1.93
N THR A 62 13.06 -22.38 -1.55
CA THR A 62 11.97 -23.30 -1.15
C THR A 62 11.24 -23.93 -2.35
N GLU A 63 11.58 -23.50 -3.57
CA GLU A 63 11.08 -24.13 -4.81
C GLU A 63 11.95 -25.31 -5.24
N THR A 64 13.27 -25.19 -5.12
CA THR A 64 14.21 -26.21 -5.62
C THR A 64 15.00 -26.92 -4.51
N GLY A 65 14.85 -26.49 -3.26
CA GLY A 65 15.65 -27.00 -2.13
C GLY A 65 17.15 -26.75 -2.29
N SER A 66 17.55 -25.78 -3.12
CA SER A 66 18.95 -25.42 -3.33
C SER A 66 19.46 -24.46 -2.26
N LEU A 67 20.71 -24.64 -1.84
CA LEU A 67 21.44 -23.60 -1.12
C LEU A 67 21.81 -22.52 -2.15
N TYR A 68 21.18 -21.36 -2.12
CA TYR A 68 21.51 -20.28 -3.05
C TYR A 68 22.84 -19.63 -2.68
N LYS A 69 22.99 -19.22 -1.41
CA LYS A 69 24.07 -18.33 -0.99
C LYS A 69 24.50 -18.59 0.44
N VAL A 70 25.80 -18.43 0.69
CA VAL A 70 26.44 -18.42 2.01
C VAL A 70 27.27 -17.14 2.10
N TRP A 71 27.05 -16.31 3.12
CA TRP A 71 27.72 -15.01 3.21
C TRP A 71 27.88 -14.53 4.66
N VAL A 72 28.65 -13.46 4.86
CA VAL A 72 28.70 -12.69 6.11
C VAL A 72 27.99 -11.35 5.93
N GLY A 73 27.21 -10.93 6.94
CA GLY A 73 26.45 -9.68 6.93
C GLY A 73 25.01 -9.93 7.38
N GLY A 74 24.03 -9.72 6.48
CA GLY A 74 22.63 -9.98 6.79
C GLY A 74 21.71 -9.88 5.58
N VAL A 75 20.45 -9.54 5.85
CA VAL A 75 19.44 -9.21 4.83
C VAL A 75 18.94 -7.79 5.05
N HIS A 76 18.98 -6.97 4.01
CA HIS A 76 18.27 -5.70 3.95
C HIS A 76 16.91 -5.90 3.30
N LEU A 77 15.85 -5.76 4.08
CA LEU A 77 14.47 -5.91 3.62
C LEU A 77 13.98 -4.62 2.95
N GLY A 78 13.91 -4.61 1.61
CA GLY A 78 13.34 -3.55 0.79
C GLY A 78 11.92 -3.89 0.28
N GLY A 79 11.07 -2.87 0.07
CA GLY A 79 9.69 -3.03 -0.41
C GLY A 79 8.62 -2.30 0.41
N ALA A 80 7.40 -2.21 -0.14
CA ALA A 80 6.27 -1.46 0.44
C ALA A 80 5.95 -1.88 1.89
N VAL A 81 6.05 -3.19 2.17
CA VAL A 81 5.88 -3.81 3.50
C VAL A 81 6.83 -3.20 4.55
N TYR A 82 8.04 -2.88 4.12
CA TYR A 82 9.15 -2.45 4.97
C TYR A 82 9.31 -0.92 5.02
N GLY A 83 8.47 -0.19 4.28
CA GLY A 83 8.56 1.26 4.15
C GLY A 83 9.82 1.74 3.43
N LYS A 84 10.40 0.89 2.56
CA LYS A 84 11.66 1.13 1.83
C LYS A 84 11.48 0.85 0.35
N SER A 85 12.27 1.49 -0.51
CA SER A 85 12.37 1.15 -1.93
C SER A 85 13.10 -0.19 -2.14
N GLY A 86 13.00 -0.73 -3.36
CA GLY A 86 13.73 -1.93 -3.77
C GLY A 86 13.13 -3.26 -3.33
N LEU A 87 13.85 -4.34 -3.62
CA LEU A 87 13.57 -5.70 -3.17
C LEU A 87 14.46 -6.05 -1.98
N PRO A 88 14.15 -7.10 -1.22
CA PRO A 88 15.06 -7.67 -0.25
C PRO A 88 16.40 -8.07 -0.90
N ILE A 89 17.51 -7.63 -0.32
CA ILE A 89 18.87 -7.94 -0.81
C ILE A 89 19.73 -8.50 0.32
N SER A 90 20.64 -9.40 -0.03
CA SER A 90 21.71 -9.81 0.87
C SER A 90 22.78 -8.72 0.94
N ASN A 91 23.27 -8.43 2.15
CA ASN A 91 24.34 -7.45 2.34
C ASN A 91 25.58 -8.11 2.96
N GLY A 92 26.76 -7.68 2.50
CA GLY A 92 28.06 -8.16 2.93
C GLY A 92 28.74 -9.11 1.92
N ASN A 93 29.72 -9.88 2.38
CA ASN A 93 30.62 -10.63 1.49
C ASN A 93 30.14 -12.07 1.28
N THR A 94 29.96 -12.46 0.02
CA THR A 94 29.63 -13.83 -0.38
C THR A 94 30.82 -14.76 -0.15
N TYR A 95 30.57 -15.85 0.58
CA TYR A 95 31.50 -16.97 0.71
C TYR A 95 31.28 -18.03 -0.36
N MET A 96 30.02 -18.39 -0.62
CA MET A 96 29.64 -19.37 -1.65
C MET A 96 28.34 -18.93 -2.29
N GLU A 97 28.19 -19.22 -3.57
CA GLU A 97 26.97 -18.98 -4.34
C GLU A 97 26.79 -20.12 -5.34
N GLU A 98 25.59 -20.68 -5.37
CA GLU A 98 25.22 -21.75 -6.29
C GLU A 98 24.41 -21.17 -7.45
N PRO A 99 24.54 -21.75 -8.66
CA PRO A 99 23.70 -21.38 -9.78
C PRO A 99 22.23 -21.71 -9.49
N GLU A 100 21.35 -21.03 -10.23
CA GLU A 100 19.93 -21.32 -10.16
C GLU A 100 19.60 -22.68 -10.76
N GLY A 101 18.61 -23.36 -10.17
CA GLY A 101 18.11 -24.64 -10.64
C GLY A 101 17.95 -25.67 -9.53
N ASN A 102 17.65 -26.89 -9.95
CA ASN A 102 17.51 -28.03 -9.07
C ASN A 102 18.86 -28.77 -8.92
N PRO A 103 19.47 -28.78 -7.72
CA PRO A 103 20.74 -29.43 -7.47
C PRO A 103 20.59 -30.92 -7.17
N TRP A 104 19.38 -31.40 -6.92
CA TRP A 104 19.11 -32.78 -6.53
C TRP A 104 19.14 -33.69 -7.75
N ILE A 105 19.76 -34.85 -7.57
CA ILE A 105 19.74 -35.93 -8.54
C ILE A 105 19.41 -37.25 -7.84
N ILE A 106 18.70 -38.10 -8.56
CA ILE A 106 18.43 -39.47 -8.14
C ILE A 106 19.03 -40.39 -9.19
N ILE A 107 19.88 -41.31 -8.77
CA ILE A 107 20.36 -42.40 -9.60
C ILE A 107 19.48 -43.61 -9.33
N ALA A 108 18.67 -44.00 -10.31
CA ALA A 108 17.82 -45.18 -10.26
C ALA A 108 18.05 -46.02 -11.52
N ASN A 109 18.30 -47.33 -11.34
CA ASN A 109 18.60 -48.26 -12.45
C ASN A 109 19.74 -47.77 -13.37
N GLY A 110 20.74 -47.09 -12.80
CA GLY A 110 21.88 -46.54 -13.55
C GLY A 110 21.59 -45.27 -14.37
N SER A 111 20.38 -44.71 -14.29
CA SER A 111 19.99 -43.45 -14.95
C SER A 111 19.87 -42.31 -13.95
N GLU A 112 20.30 -41.11 -14.35
CA GLU A 112 20.12 -39.87 -13.58
C GLU A 112 18.73 -39.29 -13.82
N ILE A 113 18.02 -38.97 -12.74
CA ILE A 113 16.69 -38.38 -12.73
C ILE A 113 16.75 -37.09 -11.90
N THR A 114 16.24 -36.00 -12.45
CA THR A 114 16.01 -34.76 -11.71
C THR A 114 14.63 -34.85 -11.03
N PRO A 115 14.53 -34.92 -9.69
CA PRO A 115 13.25 -35.03 -9.01
C PRO A 115 12.48 -33.71 -9.02
N GLU A 116 11.16 -33.76 -8.88
CA GLU A 116 10.35 -32.61 -8.48
C GLU A 116 10.50 -32.39 -6.96
N ILE A 117 10.67 -31.15 -6.54
CA ILE A 117 10.97 -30.80 -5.15
C ILE A 117 9.71 -30.23 -4.50
N HIS A 118 9.31 -30.83 -3.38
CA HIS A 118 8.22 -30.32 -2.56
C HIS A 118 8.77 -29.92 -1.20
N TYR A 119 8.92 -28.62 -0.98
CA TYR A 119 9.24 -28.09 0.34
C TYR A 119 8.05 -28.32 1.29
N LYS A 120 8.32 -28.96 2.42
CA LYS A 120 7.31 -29.29 3.44
C LYS A 120 7.31 -28.33 4.61
N GLY A 121 8.17 -27.34 4.58
CA GLY A 121 8.33 -26.39 5.67
C GLY A 121 9.62 -26.59 6.45
N HIS A 122 9.65 -26.07 7.66
CA HIS A 122 10.78 -26.20 8.55
C HIS A 122 10.36 -26.31 10.01
N THR A 123 11.27 -26.86 10.82
CA THR A 123 11.14 -26.94 12.27
C THR A 123 12.28 -26.17 12.92
N VAL A 124 12.00 -25.43 13.98
CA VAL A 124 12.98 -24.75 14.84
C VAL A 124 12.84 -25.32 16.24
N LEU A 125 13.84 -26.05 16.70
CA LEU A 125 13.88 -26.62 18.05
C LEU A 125 15.27 -26.42 18.63
N ASN A 126 15.35 -25.99 19.89
CA ASN A 126 16.60 -25.69 20.58
C ASN A 126 17.52 -24.75 19.77
N ASP A 127 16.95 -23.68 19.21
CA ASP A 127 17.62 -22.69 18.34
C ASP A 127 18.29 -23.29 17.09
N GLN A 128 17.88 -24.48 16.65
CA GLN A 128 18.37 -25.14 15.44
C GLN A 128 17.23 -25.34 14.44
N ILE A 129 17.47 -24.98 13.18
CA ILE A 129 16.52 -25.15 12.09
C ILE A 129 16.73 -26.47 11.36
N THR A 130 15.63 -27.13 11.00
CA THR A 130 15.58 -28.28 10.10
C THR A 130 14.67 -27.96 8.92
N LEU A 131 15.23 -27.90 7.71
CA LEU A 131 14.50 -27.75 6.46
C LEU A 131 14.01 -29.11 5.99
N LYS A 132 12.76 -29.19 5.49
CA LYS A 132 12.12 -30.46 5.14
C LYS A 132 11.71 -30.49 3.67
N TYR A 133 12.13 -31.53 2.96
CA TYR A 133 11.85 -31.71 1.54
C TYR A 133 11.32 -33.11 1.24
N GLU A 134 10.47 -33.20 0.23
CA GLU A 134 10.19 -34.43 -0.49
C GLU A 134 10.73 -34.32 -1.92
N LEU A 135 11.48 -35.34 -2.34
CA LEU A 135 11.96 -35.53 -3.70
C LEU A 135 11.03 -36.53 -4.39
N HIS A 136 10.22 -36.04 -5.31
CA HIS A 136 9.27 -36.84 -6.09
C HIS A 136 9.95 -37.27 -7.40
N TYR A 137 9.95 -38.57 -7.68
CA TYR A 137 10.57 -39.13 -8.88
C TYR A 137 9.81 -40.36 -9.34
N ASN A 138 9.43 -40.40 -10.62
CA ASN A 138 8.52 -41.42 -11.15
C ASN A 138 7.26 -41.52 -10.24
N ASN A 139 7.06 -42.66 -9.56
CA ASN A 139 5.96 -42.85 -8.60
C ASN A 139 6.47 -42.96 -7.13
N GLY A 140 7.72 -42.58 -6.86
CA GLY A 140 8.37 -42.68 -5.56
C GLY A 140 8.58 -41.31 -4.91
N ILE A 141 8.66 -41.33 -3.57
CA ILE A 141 8.93 -40.15 -2.74
C ILE A 141 10.12 -40.49 -1.85
N ILE A 142 11.11 -39.60 -1.79
CA ILE A 142 12.21 -39.65 -0.82
C ILE A 142 12.11 -38.43 0.07
N LYS A 143 12.24 -38.62 1.39
CA LYS A 143 12.20 -37.53 2.36
C LYS A 143 13.61 -37.13 2.76
N VAL A 144 13.86 -35.83 2.82
CA VAL A 144 15.13 -35.24 3.22
C VAL A 144 14.89 -34.17 4.28
N ASP A 145 15.47 -34.37 5.46
CA ASP A 145 15.62 -33.35 6.48
C ASP A 145 17.05 -32.79 6.40
N GLU A 146 17.21 -31.47 6.33
CA GLU A 146 18.49 -30.79 6.28
C GLU A 146 18.66 -29.82 7.44
N GLN A 147 19.78 -29.92 8.16
CA GLN A 147 20.17 -29.03 9.26
C GLN A 147 21.47 -28.29 8.90
N PRO A 148 21.38 -27.04 8.44
CA PRO A 148 22.55 -26.17 8.30
C PRO A 148 22.95 -25.58 9.65
N GLU A 149 24.25 -25.51 9.94
CA GLU A 149 24.74 -25.01 11.23
C GLU A 149 26.11 -24.32 11.13
N PHE A 150 26.30 -23.31 11.98
CA PHE A 150 27.57 -22.64 12.20
C PHE A 150 28.39 -23.37 13.28
N TYR A 151 29.71 -23.47 13.08
CA TYR A 151 30.63 -23.81 14.16
C TYR A 151 31.84 -22.88 14.16
N PRO A 152 32.31 -22.43 15.34
CA PRO A 152 33.45 -21.53 15.42
C PRO A 152 34.75 -22.23 15.04
N LYS A 153 35.68 -21.47 14.42
CA LYS A 153 37.06 -21.89 14.16
C LYS A 153 38.06 -20.81 14.58
N SER A 154 39.32 -21.20 14.76
CA SER A 154 40.42 -20.28 15.05
C SER A 154 40.69 -19.35 13.86
N ASP A 155 41.45 -18.28 14.11
CA ASP A 155 42.08 -17.45 13.08
C ASP A 155 41.11 -16.80 12.08
N ASN A 156 39.96 -16.31 12.55
CA ASN A 156 38.90 -15.69 11.73
C ASN A 156 38.28 -16.60 10.65
N LYS A 157 38.49 -17.92 10.71
CA LYS A 157 37.79 -18.88 9.84
C LYS A 157 36.36 -19.13 10.32
N VAL A 158 35.46 -19.41 9.39
CA VAL A 158 34.04 -19.65 9.65
C VAL A 158 33.73 -21.11 9.32
N GLY A 159 33.20 -21.87 10.29
CA GLY A 159 32.76 -23.24 10.04
C GLY A 159 31.31 -23.27 9.60
N PHE A 160 31.04 -23.92 8.46
CA PHE A 160 29.70 -24.20 7.98
C PHE A 160 29.50 -25.70 7.84
N THR A 161 28.46 -26.25 8.45
CA THR A 161 28.11 -27.67 8.32
C THR A 161 26.67 -27.82 7.83
N ARG A 162 26.43 -28.88 7.06
CA ARG A 162 25.10 -29.31 6.64
C ARG A 162 24.97 -30.78 7.00
N VAL A 163 23.91 -31.12 7.73
CA VAL A 163 23.58 -32.48 8.13
C VAL A 163 22.28 -32.87 7.45
N PHE A 164 22.30 -33.97 6.71
CA PHE A 164 21.16 -34.49 5.97
C PHE A 164 20.73 -35.81 6.57
N LYS A 165 19.44 -35.97 6.80
CA LYS A 165 18.82 -37.24 7.13
C LYS A 165 17.85 -37.61 6.02
N THR A 166 18.17 -38.67 5.31
CA THR A 166 17.28 -39.22 4.28
C THR A 166 16.40 -40.31 4.86
N SER A 167 15.21 -40.51 4.28
CA SER A 167 14.35 -41.66 4.58
C SER A 167 13.53 -42.05 3.36
N GLU A 168 13.04 -43.29 3.36
CA GLU A 168 12.25 -43.86 2.27
C GLU A 168 13.03 -43.99 0.95
N ILE A 169 14.37 -44.14 1.02
CA ILE A 169 15.19 -44.47 -0.16
C ILE A 169 15.15 -46.00 -0.40
N PRO A 170 14.61 -46.47 -1.53
CA PRO A 170 14.60 -47.89 -1.88
C PRO A 170 16.00 -48.47 -2.14
N GLU A 171 16.12 -49.79 -2.07
CA GLU A 171 17.34 -50.49 -2.45
C GLU A 171 17.69 -50.23 -3.93
N GLY A 172 18.98 -50.04 -4.23
CA GLY A 172 19.46 -49.77 -5.60
C GLY A 172 19.30 -48.32 -6.08
N ILE A 173 18.75 -47.42 -5.25
CA ILE A 173 18.64 -45.99 -5.54
C ILE A 173 19.70 -45.21 -4.77
N SER A 174 20.24 -44.14 -5.35
CA SER A 174 21.15 -43.22 -4.67
C SER A 174 20.73 -41.77 -4.88
N VAL A 175 20.86 -40.94 -3.84
CA VAL A 175 20.53 -39.52 -3.90
C VAL A 175 21.82 -38.71 -3.90
N GLY A 176 21.94 -37.81 -4.87
CA GLY A 176 23.07 -36.89 -5.00
C GLY A 176 22.61 -35.43 -4.89
N LEU A 177 23.49 -34.59 -4.35
CA LEU A 177 23.33 -33.15 -4.29
C LEU A 177 24.53 -32.49 -5.00
N LYS A 178 24.26 -31.82 -6.13
CA LYS A 178 25.25 -31.00 -6.84
C LYS A 178 25.55 -29.75 -5.99
N MET A 179 26.83 -29.42 -5.86
CA MET A 179 27.29 -28.30 -5.05
C MET A 179 28.60 -27.69 -5.58
N ASN A 180 28.73 -26.39 -5.36
CA ASN A 180 29.90 -25.56 -5.57
C ASN A 180 30.47 -25.13 -4.22
N VAL A 181 31.64 -25.67 -3.89
CA VAL A 181 32.38 -25.28 -2.70
C VAL A 181 33.45 -24.27 -3.10
N SER A 182 33.44 -23.11 -2.44
CA SER A 182 34.44 -22.07 -2.64
C SER A 182 34.85 -21.42 -1.33
N SER A 183 35.72 -20.41 -1.38
CA SER A 183 36.29 -19.76 -0.19
C SER A 183 37.04 -20.75 0.71
N ILE A 184 37.81 -21.64 0.08
CA ILE A 184 38.71 -22.60 0.73
C ILE A 184 40.10 -22.49 0.08
N GLU A 185 41.15 -22.78 0.82
CA GLU A 185 42.56 -22.75 0.36
C GLU A 185 43.03 -24.15 -0.08
N SER A 186 42.41 -25.19 0.47
CA SER A 186 42.75 -26.59 0.17
C SER A 186 41.55 -27.54 0.34
N LYS A 187 41.61 -28.72 -0.28
CA LYS A 187 40.53 -29.72 -0.24
C LYS A 187 40.27 -30.27 1.16
N GLU A 188 41.30 -30.28 2.02
CA GLU A 188 41.23 -30.74 3.41
C GLU A 188 40.28 -29.88 4.26
N GLN A 189 39.87 -28.70 3.77
CA GLN A 189 38.84 -27.87 4.40
C GLN A 189 37.42 -28.39 4.21
N VAL A 190 37.21 -29.38 3.34
CA VAL A 190 35.93 -30.06 3.13
C VAL A 190 36.00 -31.46 3.74
N ASN A 191 35.18 -31.72 4.75
CA ASN A 191 35.06 -33.02 5.40
C ASN A 191 33.63 -33.53 5.22
N THR A 192 33.48 -34.78 4.80
CA THR A 192 32.17 -35.43 4.75
C THR A 192 32.26 -36.89 5.12
N ASN A 193 31.21 -37.42 5.75
CA ASN A 193 31.05 -38.85 5.96
C ASN A 193 30.33 -39.55 4.78
N GLY A 194 29.88 -38.79 3.77
CA GLY A 194 29.28 -39.25 2.52
C GLY A 194 30.30 -39.42 1.40
N LYS A 195 29.82 -39.66 0.18
CA LYS A 195 30.69 -39.81 -1.00
C LYS A 195 30.64 -38.55 -1.86
N PHE A 196 31.67 -37.70 -1.77
CA PHE A 196 31.82 -36.53 -2.62
C PHE A 196 32.58 -36.87 -3.91
N VAL A 197 31.92 -36.73 -5.06
CA VAL A 197 32.51 -36.91 -6.40
C VAL A 197 32.82 -35.55 -6.99
N LEU A 198 34.11 -35.24 -7.12
CA LEU A 198 34.59 -33.98 -7.71
C LEU A 198 34.47 -34.05 -9.24
N HIS A 199 33.85 -33.03 -9.83
CA HIS A 199 33.70 -32.90 -11.29
C HIS A 199 34.67 -31.88 -11.88
N LYS A 200 34.84 -30.75 -11.18
CA LYS A 200 35.68 -29.64 -11.63
C LYS A 200 36.38 -28.98 -10.44
N GLU A 201 37.63 -28.59 -10.67
CA GLU A 201 38.44 -27.85 -9.71
C GLU A 201 39.14 -26.70 -10.43
N GLU A 202 39.04 -25.51 -9.88
CA GLU A 202 39.67 -24.30 -10.39
C GLU A 202 40.40 -23.57 -9.24
N VAL A 203 41.50 -22.90 -9.60
CA VAL A 203 42.28 -22.08 -8.66
C VAL A 203 42.02 -20.62 -8.98
N GLU A 204 41.58 -19.87 -7.98
CA GLU A 204 41.38 -18.43 -8.04
C GLU A 204 42.46 -17.73 -7.22
N ASN A 205 43.14 -16.72 -7.79
CA ASN A 205 44.13 -15.92 -7.07
C ASN A 205 43.54 -14.55 -6.74
N ILE A 206 43.30 -14.28 -5.45
CA ILE A 206 42.76 -13.00 -4.96
C ILE A 206 43.76 -12.36 -4.01
N SER A 207 44.22 -11.15 -4.34
CA SER A 207 45.19 -10.38 -3.55
C SER A 207 46.44 -11.19 -3.15
N GLY A 208 46.96 -12.01 -4.07
CA GLY A 208 48.13 -12.86 -3.84
C GLY A 208 47.88 -14.12 -3.00
N LYS A 209 46.64 -14.39 -2.57
CA LYS A 209 46.23 -15.65 -1.93
C LYS A 209 45.52 -16.56 -2.92
N LYS A 210 45.77 -17.87 -2.82
CA LYS A 210 45.13 -18.92 -3.62
C LYS A 210 43.87 -19.43 -2.92
N TYR A 211 42.78 -19.51 -3.67
CA TYR A 211 41.51 -20.12 -3.28
C TYR A 211 41.16 -21.23 -4.29
N LEU A 212 40.46 -22.26 -3.83
CA LEU A 212 39.90 -23.31 -4.68
C LEU A 212 38.40 -23.08 -4.86
N LEU A 213 37.95 -23.32 -6.08
CA LEU A 213 36.55 -23.51 -6.45
C LEU A 213 36.37 -24.97 -6.88
N MET A 214 35.52 -25.70 -6.20
CA MET A 214 35.25 -27.11 -6.47
C MET A 214 33.77 -27.32 -6.79
N ASN A 215 33.48 -27.90 -7.95
CA ASN A 215 32.13 -28.32 -8.30
C ASN A 215 32.08 -29.85 -8.21
N GLY A 216 31.12 -30.38 -7.47
CA GLY A 216 31.01 -31.81 -7.23
C GLY A 216 29.60 -32.25 -6.88
N THR A 217 29.42 -33.56 -6.71
CA THR A 217 28.17 -34.15 -6.22
C THR A 217 28.44 -34.88 -4.91
N LEU A 218 27.73 -34.47 -3.86
CA LEU A 218 27.67 -35.22 -2.61
C LEU A 218 26.58 -36.29 -2.72
N PHE A 219 26.98 -37.57 -2.75
CA PHE A 219 26.04 -38.68 -2.60
C PHE A 219 25.76 -38.91 -1.11
N LEU A 220 24.47 -38.81 -0.76
CA LEU A 220 23.97 -39.03 0.58
C LEU A 220 23.89 -40.53 0.88
N LYS A 221 24.11 -40.90 2.13
CA LYS A 221 23.85 -42.26 2.61
C LYS A 221 22.36 -42.54 2.60
N ASN A 222 22.00 -43.76 2.22
CA ASN A 222 20.62 -44.19 2.13
C ASN A 222 20.05 -44.44 3.54
N ASN A 223 18.97 -43.73 3.89
CA ASN A 223 18.25 -43.89 5.16
C ASN A 223 19.12 -43.67 6.41
N GLU A 224 20.21 -42.91 6.28
CA GLU A 224 21.18 -42.60 7.33
C GLU A 224 21.58 -41.12 7.28
N GLU A 225 22.27 -40.67 8.32
CA GLU A 225 22.79 -39.31 8.40
C GLU A 225 24.04 -39.12 7.52
N THR A 226 24.01 -38.09 6.68
CA THR A 226 25.17 -37.60 5.94
C THR A 226 25.52 -36.20 6.42
N SER A 227 26.78 -35.96 6.76
CA SER A 227 27.27 -34.64 7.12
C SER A 227 28.35 -34.17 6.15
N ILE A 228 28.34 -32.88 5.84
CA ILE A 228 29.43 -32.19 5.16
C ILE A 228 29.75 -30.91 5.92
N SER A 229 31.02 -30.71 6.24
CA SER A 229 31.54 -29.54 6.95
C SER A 229 32.61 -28.87 6.10
N ILE A 230 32.46 -27.56 5.92
CA ILE A 230 33.34 -26.70 5.13
C ILE A 230 33.95 -25.68 6.09
N ASN A 231 35.28 -25.67 6.17
CA ASN A 231 36.01 -24.63 6.89
C ASN A 231 36.24 -23.46 5.92
N ILE A 232 35.45 -22.41 6.03
CA ILE A 232 35.50 -21.26 5.14
C ILE A 232 36.68 -20.35 5.54
N THR A 233 37.51 -20.03 4.55
CA THR A 233 38.49 -18.95 4.60
C THR A 233 37.89 -17.72 3.90
N PRO A 234 37.53 -16.65 4.62
CA PRO A 234 37.02 -15.42 4.01
C PRO A 234 37.98 -14.87 2.95
N LYS A 235 37.45 -14.61 1.75
CA LYS A 235 38.20 -13.95 0.68
C LYS A 235 38.51 -12.50 1.08
N PRO A 236 39.64 -11.90 0.66
CA PRO A 236 39.94 -10.50 0.90
C PRO A 236 38.90 -9.65 0.16
N ILE A 237 38.44 -8.58 0.78
CA ILE A 237 37.56 -7.62 0.12
C ILE A 237 38.37 -6.96 -0.99
N ALA A 238 38.03 -7.25 -2.26
CA ALA A 238 38.53 -6.45 -3.36
C ALA A 238 38.04 -5.00 -3.14
N PRO A 239 38.90 -3.96 -3.26
CA PRO A 239 38.39 -2.60 -3.27
C PRO A 239 37.32 -2.54 -4.36
N LEU A 240 36.11 -2.11 -3.98
CA LEU A 240 34.98 -2.00 -4.88
C LEU A 240 35.43 -1.28 -6.15
N ILE A 241 35.58 -2.01 -7.25
CA ILE A 241 35.44 -1.41 -8.57
C ILE A 241 33.98 -1.03 -8.61
N VAL A 242 33.70 0.26 -8.52
CA VAL A 242 32.35 0.82 -8.62
C VAL A 242 31.90 0.62 -10.07
N GLU A 243 31.51 -0.61 -10.41
CA GLU A 243 30.49 -0.84 -11.43
C GLU A 243 29.17 -0.45 -10.77
N THR A 244 28.80 0.82 -10.97
CA THR A 244 27.46 1.39 -10.81
C THR A 244 26.56 0.70 -9.79
N VAL A 245 26.92 0.80 -8.50
CA VAL A 245 25.92 0.84 -7.43
C VAL A 245 25.16 2.15 -7.62
N GLU A 246 23.84 2.11 -7.67
CA GLU A 246 23.05 3.32 -7.86
C GLU A 246 23.41 4.36 -6.78
N LYS A 247 23.65 5.59 -7.24
CA LYS A 247 24.26 6.70 -6.47
C LYS A 247 23.49 7.06 -5.18
N GLU A 248 22.28 6.56 -5.00
CA GLU A 248 21.36 6.90 -3.93
C GLU A 248 21.63 6.13 -2.62
N ASP A 249 22.10 4.88 -2.69
CA ASP A 249 22.35 4.03 -1.51
C ASP A 249 23.56 4.48 -0.67
N VAL A 250 24.59 5.05 -1.33
CA VAL A 250 25.80 5.57 -0.67
C VAL A 250 25.50 6.87 0.08
N ILE A 251 24.59 7.68 -0.47
CA ILE A 251 24.31 9.01 0.05
C ILE A 251 23.40 8.94 1.29
N GLY A 252 22.44 8.01 1.32
CA GLY A 252 21.62 7.75 2.51
C GLY A 252 22.44 7.36 3.75
N ALA A 253 23.47 6.52 3.55
CA ALA A 253 24.41 6.14 4.62
C ALA A 253 25.22 7.34 5.14
N LEU A 254 25.57 8.27 4.25
CA LEU A 254 26.35 9.47 4.56
C LEU A 254 25.55 10.48 5.40
N PHE A 255 24.26 10.64 5.14
CA PHE A 255 23.36 11.46 5.98
C PHE A 255 23.17 10.89 7.38
N ALA A 256 23.09 9.56 7.49
CA ALA A 256 22.95 8.87 8.78
C ALA A 256 24.24 8.96 9.61
N SER A 257 25.42 8.77 9.00
CA SER A 257 26.70 8.83 9.73
C SER A 257 27.01 10.20 10.34
N GLN A 258 26.50 11.27 9.71
CA GLN A 258 26.70 12.65 10.17
C GLN A 258 25.55 13.16 11.06
N SER A 259 24.61 12.29 11.44
CA SER A 259 23.44 12.63 12.28
C SER A 259 22.52 13.73 11.71
N CYS A 260 22.61 14.02 10.41
CA CYS A 260 21.79 15.05 9.76
C CYS A 260 20.30 14.78 9.89
N LEU A 261 19.91 13.49 9.91
CA LEU A 261 18.53 13.02 10.05
C LEU A 261 17.91 13.29 11.44
N THR A 262 18.69 13.77 12.40
CA THR A 262 18.19 14.18 13.72
C THR A 262 17.44 15.52 13.64
N CYS A 263 17.91 16.42 12.76
CA CYS A 263 17.40 17.78 12.65
C CYS A 263 16.67 18.04 11.33
N HIS A 264 16.96 17.25 10.30
CA HIS A 264 16.39 17.38 8.95
C HIS A 264 15.68 16.09 8.57
N ASP A 265 14.54 16.24 7.90
CA ASP A 265 13.82 15.14 7.23
C ASP A 265 13.73 15.45 5.72
N VAL A 266 13.43 14.44 4.91
CA VAL A 266 13.31 14.62 3.45
C VAL A 266 12.17 15.61 3.15
N ASP A 267 11.00 15.42 3.76
CA ASP A 267 9.79 16.16 3.43
C ASP A 267 9.39 17.17 4.51
N ASN A 268 9.60 16.82 5.78
CA ASN A 268 9.08 17.56 6.92
C ASN A 268 10.13 18.45 7.58
N LYS A 269 9.71 19.63 8.06
CA LYS A 269 10.54 20.44 8.95
C LYS A 269 10.53 19.80 10.34
N ILE A 270 11.70 19.43 10.87
CA ILE A 270 11.85 18.97 12.26
C ILE A 270 12.40 20.12 13.10
N ILE A 271 13.74 20.26 13.14
CA ILE A 271 14.45 21.36 13.79
C ILE A 271 14.94 22.32 12.69
N GLY A 272 15.67 21.76 11.72
CA GLY A 272 16.06 22.43 10.48
C GLY A 272 15.00 22.26 9.37
N PRO A 273 15.13 23.01 8.26
CA PRO A 273 14.25 22.85 7.08
C PRO A 273 14.33 21.43 6.51
N SER A 274 13.27 20.96 5.85
CA SER A 274 13.33 19.70 5.12
C SER A 274 14.31 19.77 3.96
N PHE A 275 14.89 18.63 3.55
CA PHE A 275 15.78 18.61 2.38
C PHE A 275 15.05 19.08 1.12
N ARG A 276 13.77 18.72 0.97
CA ARG A 276 12.90 19.23 -0.08
C ARG A 276 12.76 20.75 -0.04
N SER A 277 12.60 21.35 1.15
CA SER A 277 12.56 22.83 1.29
C SER A 277 13.88 23.49 0.87
N ILE A 278 15.02 22.87 1.19
CA ILE A 278 16.35 23.36 0.77
C ILE A 278 16.47 23.28 -0.76
N ALA A 279 16.10 22.14 -1.36
CA ALA A 279 16.07 21.92 -2.80
C ALA A 279 15.15 22.91 -3.54
N SER A 280 14.01 23.25 -2.93
CA SER A 280 13.09 24.25 -3.46
C SER A 280 13.69 25.65 -3.48
N ARG A 281 14.39 26.05 -2.40
CA ARG A 281 14.92 27.41 -2.24
C ARG A 281 16.17 27.68 -3.06
N TYR A 282 17.07 26.71 -3.18
CA TYR A 282 18.36 26.90 -3.87
C TYR A 282 18.36 26.23 -5.25
N ARG A 283 18.66 26.99 -6.30
CA ARG A 283 18.89 26.42 -7.65
C ARG A 283 20.08 25.46 -7.60
N ASN A 284 20.01 24.36 -8.35
CA ASN A 284 21.12 23.42 -8.52
C ASN A 284 22.23 24.03 -9.41
N THR A 285 22.97 25.02 -8.87
CA THR A 285 24.07 25.72 -9.54
C THR A 285 25.34 25.60 -8.72
N LYS A 286 26.50 25.67 -9.38
CA LYS A 286 27.79 25.58 -8.69
C LYS A 286 27.90 26.58 -7.52
N ALA A 287 27.43 27.81 -7.69
CA ALA A 287 27.47 28.82 -6.63
C ALA A 287 26.64 28.43 -5.39
N ASN A 288 25.48 27.82 -5.58
CA ASN A 288 24.64 27.35 -4.47
C ASN A 288 25.18 26.07 -3.83
N HIS A 289 25.84 25.21 -4.60
CA HIS A 289 26.60 24.08 -4.05
C HIS A 289 27.69 24.57 -3.12
N ASP A 290 28.55 25.47 -3.59
CA ASP A 290 29.66 26.02 -2.81
C ASP A 290 29.15 26.70 -1.52
N LEU A 291 28.07 27.48 -1.62
CA LEU A 291 27.41 28.13 -0.48
C LEU A 291 26.86 27.14 0.56
N LEU A 292 26.13 26.11 0.11
CA LEU A 292 25.50 25.15 1.01
C LEU A 292 26.53 24.23 1.66
N ILE A 293 27.60 23.86 0.93
CA ILE A 293 28.74 23.15 1.50
C ILE A 293 29.38 23.98 2.62
N GLU A 294 29.56 25.29 2.41
CA GLU A 294 30.10 26.18 3.43
C GLU A 294 29.17 26.24 4.66
N HIS A 295 27.85 26.31 4.48
CA HIS A 295 26.89 26.28 5.58
C HIS A 295 26.92 24.96 6.36
N VAL A 296 27.09 23.81 5.71
CA VAL A 296 27.19 22.51 6.38
C VAL A 296 28.48 22.44 7.22
N ILE A 297 29.60 22.86 6.64
CA ILE A 297 30.91 22.76 7.30
C ILE A 297 31.05 23.75 8.46
N LYS A 298 30.60 25.00 8.27
CA LYS A 298 30.80 26.10 9.25
C LYS A 298 29.59 26.36 10.15
N GLY A 299 28.45 25.72 9.89
CA GLY A 299 27.18 26.04 10.53
C GLY A 299 26.58 27.34 9.98
N THR A 300 25.30 27.58 10.29
CA THR A 300 24.58 28.79 9.84
C THR A 300 23.47 29.17 10.81
N VAL A 301 23.12 30.45 10.89
CA VAL A 301 22.01 30.97 11.71
C VAL A 301 21.32 32.12 10.97
N GLY A 302 20.00 32.30 11.15
CA GLY A 302 19.24 33.40 10.55
C GLY A 302 18.68 33.13 9.14
N ASN A 303 19.21 32.15 8.41
CA ASN A 303 18.72 31.82 7.05
C ASN A 303 17.36 31.11 7.04
N TRP A 304 17.06 30.28 8.05
CA TRP A 304 15.85 29.45 8.14
C TRP A 304 15.11 29.59 9.49
N GLY A 305 15.48 30.61 10.28
CA GLY A 305 15.00 30.86 11.64
C GLY A 305 16.14 31.20 12.60
N GLU A 306 15.79 31.39 13.87
CA GLU A 306 16.74 31.77 14.93
C GLU A 306 17.53 30.58 15.50
N VAL A 307 17.13 29.34 15.19
CA VAL A 307 17.82 28.12 15.64
C VAL A 307 19.06 27.88 14.76
N PRO A 308 20.28 27.85 15.34
CA PRO A 308 21.51 27.66 14.58
C PRO A 308 21.70 26.20 14.14
N MET A 309 22.20 25.99 12.92
CA MET A 309 22.74 24.71 12.46
C MET A 309 24.17 24.53 12.99
N ILE A 310 24.43 23.38 13.63
CA ILE A 310 25.73 23.03 14.21
C ILE A 310 26.75 22.80 13.08
N PRO A 311 28.00 23.30 13.19
CA PRO A 311 29.05 23.04 12.21
C PRO A 311 29.47 21.57 12.14
N HIS A 312 29.68 21.06 10.93
CA HIS A 312 30.26 19.73 10.66
C HIS A 312 31.70 19.86 10.14
N SER A 313 32.62 20.34 10.98
CA SER A 313 34.00 20.65 10.59
C SER A 313 34.83 19.43 10.14
N GLU A 314 34.45 18.23 10.57
CA GLU A 314 35.12 16.97 10.23
C GLU A 314 34.61 16.34 8.91
N LEU A 315 33.59 16.93 8.29
CA LEU A 315 33.03 16.44 7.02
C LEU A 315 33.95 16.81 5.85
N SER A 316 34.30 15.84 5.02
CA SER A 316 35.11 16.11 3.82
C SER A 316 34.32 16.95 2.80
N ILE A 317 35.01 17.82 2.05
CA ILE A 317 34.37 18.63 0.99
C ILE A 317 33.73 17.74 -0.08
N VAL A 318 34.31 16.56 -0.35
CA VAL A 318 33.78 15.60 -1.33
C VAL A 318 32.44 15.03 -0.86
N ASP A 319 32.35 14.65 0.41
CA ASP A 319 31.14 14.10 1.03
C ASP A 319 30.05 15.17 1.17
N ALA A 320 30.41 16.37 1.63
CA ALA A 320 29.50 17.51 1.70
C ALA A 320 28.92 17.83 0.31
N ASN A 321 29.75 17.81 -0.73
CA ASN A 321 29.30 18.03 -2.10
C ASN A 321 28.34 16.94 -2.59
N ALA A 322 28.60 15.66 -2.28
CA ALA A 322 27.69 14.56 -2.61
C ALA A 322 26.32 14.71 -1.91
N MET A 323 26.32 15.09 -0.63
CA MET A 323 25.12 15.33 0.16
C MET A 323 24.30 16.51 -0.39
N ILE A 324 24.93 17.65 -0.67
CA ILE A 324 24.25 18.80 -1.26
C ILE A 324 23.74 18.49 -2.67
N SER A 325 24.51 17.72 -3.46
CA SER A 325 24.07 17.24 -4.77
C SER A 325 22.81 16.40 -4.70
N TYR A 326 22.68 15.53 -3.70
CA TYR A 326 21.46 14.77 -3.48
C TYR A 326 20.31 15.67 -3.05
N ILE A 327 20.50 16.54 -2.04
CA ILE A 327 19.47 17.45 -1.56
C ILE A 327 18.89 18.26 -2.71
N LEU A 328 19.73 18.87 -3.54
CA LEU A 328 19.29 19.69 -4.67
C LEU A 328 18.65 18.90 -5.83
N ASN A 329 18.59 17.56 -5.72
CA ASN A 329 17.98 16.66 -6.71
C ASN A 329 16.76 15.86 -6.18
N ILE A 330 16.35 16.02 -4.90
CA ILE A 330 15.32 15.22 -4.20
C ILE A 330 13.90 15.24 -4.80
N ASP A 331 13.61 16.07 -5.81
CA ASP A 331 12.42 15.85 -6.62
C ASP A 331 12.55 16.41 -8.04
N SER A 332 13.39 15.78 -8.85
CA SER A 332 13.77 16.30 -10.15
C SER A 332 12.81 15.96 -11.29
N ALA A 333 11.61 15.42 -11.03
CA ALA A 333 10.66 15.04 -12.09
C ALA A 333 9.41 15.91 -12.15
N SER A 334 8.61 16.01 -11.09
CA SER A 334 7.38 16.83 -11.05
C SER A 334 7.70 18.32 -10.88
N GLU A 335 8.63 18.64 -9.98
CA GLU A 335 9.11 20.00 -9.72
C GLU A 335 10.01 20.51 -10.85
N ASN A 336 10.89 19.69 -11.43
CA ASN A 336 11.60 20.11 -12.65
C ASN A 336 10.68 20.12 -13.88
N ARG A 337 9.66 19.25 -13.99
CA ARG A 337 8.66 19.36 -15.06
C ARG A 337 7.93 20.69 -14.92
N LEU A 338 7.45 21.04 -13.73
CA LEU A 338 6.82 22.34 -13.46
C LEU A 338 7.77 23.51 -13.73
N ARG A 339 9.03 23.46 -13.29
CA ARG A 339 10.05 24.48 -13.60
C ARG A 339 10.39 24.54 -15.10
N SER A 340 10.39 23.42 -15.81
CA SER A 340 10.67 23.37 -17.26
C SER A 340 9.53 23.97 -18.09
N ILE A 341 8.30 23.92 -17.57
CA ILE A 341 7.12 24.46 -18.23
C ILE A 341 6.69 25.83 -17.68
N MET A 342 7.27 26.30 -16.57
CA MET A 342 7.03 27.63 -15.98
C MET A 342 8.34 28.43 -15.97
N PRO A 343 8.72 29.08 -17.09
CA PRO A 343 9.93 29.90 -17.15
C PRO A 343 9.82 31.09 -16.20
N ASP A 344 10.92 31.50 -15.57
CA ASP A 344 10.93 32.74 -14.79
C ASP A 344 10.48 33.91 -15.67
N THR A 345 9.52 34.69 -15.17
CA THR A 345 9.12 35.94 -15.81
C THR A 345 9.49 37.12 -14.92
N ASN A 346 9.60 38.32 -15.49
CA ASN A 346 9.74 39.56 -14.73
C ASN A 346 8.43 40.35 -14.85
N GLN A 347 7.30 39.71 -14.52
CA GLN A 347 5.98 40.29 -14.67
C GLN A 347 5.60 41.07 -13.41
N ASP A 348 5.10 42.29 -13.60
CA ASP A 348 4.54 43.08 -12.51
C ASP A 348 3.05 42.80 -12.36
N PHE A 349 2.63 42.55 -11.13
CA PHE A 349 1.22 42.54 -10.74
C PHE A 349 0.95 43.85 -10.00
N VAL A 350 0.05 44.67 -10.53
CA VAL A 350 -0.22 45.99 -9.98
C VAL A 350 -1.46 45.90 -9.10
N PHE A 351 -1.26 46.03 -7.79
CA PHE A 351 -2.35 46.04 -6.81
C PHE A 351 -2.54 47.42 -6.17
N GLN A 352 -3.80 47.74 -5.90
CA GLN A 352 -4.22 48.93 -5.18
C GLN A 352 -5.41 48.60 -4.28
N GLN A 353 -5.68 49.49 -3.33
CA GLN A 353 -6.91 49.44 -2.56
C GLN A 353 -8.11 49.66 -3.49
N PRO A 354 -9.23 48.93 -3.31
CA PRO A 354 -10.42 49.12 -4.14
C PRO A 354 -10.94 50.56 -4.05
N THR A 355 -11.01 51.25 -5.18
CA THR A 355 -11.54 52.62 -5.28
C THR A 355 -13.01 52.62 -5.74
N ALA A 356 -13.74 53.73 -5.58
CA ALA A 356 -15.12 53.86 -6.04
C ALA A 356 -15.29 53.58 -7.55
N ILE A 357 -16.42 52.98 -7.94
CA ILE A 357 -16.74 52.62 -9.33
C ILE A 357 -16.83 53.89 -10.19
N ASN A 358 -15.96 54.00 -11.20
CA ASN A 358 -16.16 54.96 -12.28
C ASN A 358 -17.30 54.48 -13.19
N SER A 359 -18.28 55.33 -13.46
CA SER A 359 -19.48 55.01 -14.26
C SER A 359 -19.22 54.81 -15.77
N VAL A 360 -17.95 54.86 -16.20
CA VAL A 360 -17.52 54.68 -17.59
C VAL A 360 -16.65 53.44 -17.67
N SER A 361 -17.16 52.39 -18.34
CA SER A 361 -16.44 51.13 -18.55
C SER A 361 -15.45 51.28 -19.71
N ILE A 362 -14.17 51.49 -19.40
CA ILE A 362 -13.10 51.51 -20.39
C ILE A 362 -12.48 50.11 -20.48
N GLU A 363 -12.29 49.62 -21.70
CA GLU A 363 -11.56 48.37 -21.96
C GLU A 363 -10.06 48.66 -22.06
N LYS A 364 -9.25 47.85 -21.37
CA LYS A 364 -7.81 48.00 -21.22
C LYS A 364 -7.11 46.67 -21.54
N PRO A 365 -5.85 46.70 -22.03
CA PRO A 365 -5.04 45.48 -22.17
C PRO A 365 -4.79 44.79 -20.82
N GLY A 366 -4.72 43.46 -20.83
CA GLY A 366 -4.41 42.64 -19.65
C GLY A 366 -5.63 42.00 -19.00
N VAL A 367 -5.47 41.63 -17.72
CA VAL A 367 -6.42 40.85 -16.93
C VAL A 367 -6.75 41.60 -15.64
N ALA A 368 -8.04 41.71 -15.31
CA ALA A 368 -8.48 42.26 -14.02
C ALA A 368 -8.24 41.24 -12.91
N LEU A 369 -7.75 41.69 -11.76
CA LEU A 369 -7.46 40.87 -10.59
C LEU A 369 -8.24 41.37 -9.37
N ASN A 370 -8.88 40.44 -8.67
CA ASN A 370 -9.52 40.67 -7.38
C ASN A 370 -8.94 39.69 -6.36
N LEU A 371 -8.30 40.22 -5.31
CA LEU A 371 -7.58 39.45 -4.30
C LEU A 371 -8.36 39.46 -2.98
N TYR A 372 -8.67 38.28 -2.45
CA TYR A 372 -9.51 38.11 -1.27
C TYR A 372 -8.69 37.47 -0.16
N LYS A 373 -8.61 38.12 1.00
CA LYS A 373 -8.03 37.53 2.22
C LYS A 373 -9.11 36.78 2.99
N LEU A 374 -8.81 35.58 3.45
CA LEU A 374 -9.77 34.70 4.13
C LEU A 374 -9.30 34.43 5.55
N ASP A 375 -10.22 34.54 6.50
CA ASP A 375 -9.99 34.36 7.93
C ASP A 375 -10.21 32.91 8.41
N TYR A 376 -10.40 31.97 7.47
CA TYR A 376 -10.57 30.54 7.70
C TYR A 376 -9.63 29.72 6.83
N GLU A 377 -9.35 28.47 7.25
CA GLU A 377 -8.60 27.53 6.42
C GLU A 377 -9.45 27.02 5.25
N LEU A 378 -8.85 27.03 4.06
CA LEU A 378 -9.47 26.52 2.84
C LEU A 378 -9.31 25.00 2.72
N TYR A 379 -10.41 24.31 2.41
CA TYR A 379 -10.45 22.88 2.09
C TYR A 379 -10.99 22.61 0.67
N GLY A 380 -11.05 23.65 -0.16
CA GLY A 380 -11.60 23.65 -1.51
C GLY A 380 -11.76 25.09 -2.04
N PHE A 381 -12.34 25.26 -3.24
CA PHE A 381 -12.56 26.59 -3.80
C PHE A 381 -13.52 27.41 -2.95
N PRO A 382 -13.15 28.64 -2.55
CA PRO A 382 -14.08 29.53 -1.88
C PRO A 382 -15.18 29.96 -2.86
N GLN A 383 -16.41 30.08 -2.37
CA GLN A 383 -17.49 30.64 -3.17
C GLN A 383 -17.36 32.17 -3.19
N ILE A 384 -16.84 32.72 -4.28
CA ILE A 384 -16.74 34.18 -4.50
C ILE A 384 -18.00 34.64 -5.24
N THR A 385 -18.92 35.26 -4.51
CA THR A 385 -20.14 35.87 -5.07
C THR A 385 -19.90 37.33 -5.47
N GLY A 386 -20.85 37.93 -6.18
CA GLY A 386 -20.83 39.36 -6.53
C GLY A 386 -20.73 40.30 -5.32
N ASN A 387 -21.18 39.83 -4.14
CA ASN A 387 -21.16 40.62 -2.90
C ASN A 387 -19.82 40.52 -2.14
N ASN A 388 -18.93 39.61 -2.52
CA ASN A 388 -17.62 39.49 -1.88
C ASN A 388 -16.72 40.65 -2.30
N ILE A 389 -16.23 41.36 -1.29
CA ILE A 389 -15.33 42.50 -1.40
C ILE A 389 -13.88 42.00 -1.41
N PRO A 390 -13.07 42.32 -2.42
CA PRO A 390 -11.64 42.02 -2.39
C PRO A 390 -10.88 42.96 -1.44
N GLU A 391 -9.82 42.45 -0.85
CA GLU A 391 -8.86 43.19 -0.03
C GLU A 391 -7.96 44.07 -0.90
N LEU A 392 -7.54 43.55 -2.06
CA LEU A 392 -6.81 44.31 -3.07
C LEU A 392 -7.41 44.04 -4.45
N THR A 393 -7.38 45.06 -5.29
CA THR A 393 -7.77 44.94 -6.70
C THR A 393 -6.63 45.41 -7.58
N GLY A 394 -6.59 44.92 -8.80
CA GLY A 394 -5.45 45.17 -9.65
C GLY A 394 -5.62 44.66 -11.05
N TYR A 395 -4.50 44.63 -11.75
CA TYR A 395 -4.40 44.01 -13.06
C TYR A 395 -3.00 43.43 -13.29
N ALA A 396 -2.91 42.51 -14.25
CA ALA A 396 -1.66 41.98 -14.76
C ALA A 396 -1.74 41.82 -16.27
N ASN A 397 -0.60 41.81 -16.96
CA ASN A 397 -0.57 41.62 -18.41
C ASN A 397 -0.79 40.14 -18.79
N ILE A 398 -0.32 39.22 -17.95
CA ILE A 398 -0.42 37.77 -18.12
C ILE A 398 -0.75 37.11 -16.78
N LEU A 399 -1.28 35.88 -16.82
CA LEU A 399 -1.50 35.04 -15.64
C LEU A 399 -0.36 34.03 -15.49
N HIS A 400 0.77 34.53 -15.01
CA HIS A 400 1.97 33.75 -14.74
C HIS A 400 2.74 34.35 -13.56
N ALA A 401 2.95 33.57 -12.50
CA ALA A 401 3.77 33.96 -11.36
C ALA A 401 4.44 32.75 -10.74
N TYR A 402 5.74 32.89 -10.44
CA TYR A 402 6.54 31.86 -9.80
C TYR A 402 7.31 32.44 -8.61
N ASN A 403 7.20 31.82 -7.43
CA ASN A 403 7.94 32.09 -6.18
C ASN A 403 8.31 33.58 -5.93
N ASP A 404 9.43 34.06 -6.50
CA ASP A 404 9.90 35.44 -6.36
C ASP A 404 8.85 36.49 -6.81
N ASP A 405 8.04 36.18 -7.83
CA ASP A 405 6.93 37.03 -8.27
C ASP A 405 5.86 37.18 -7.17
N PHE A 406 5.58 36.11 -6.42
CA PHE A 406 4.63 36.16 -5.32
C PHE A 406 5.19 36.94 -4.12
N GLU A 407 6.47 36.73 -3.79
CA GLU A 407 7.11 37.45 -2.70
C GLU A 407 7.26 38.94 -3.00
N LYS A 408 7.52 39.31 -4.27
CA LYS A 408 7.55 40.69 -4.73
C LYS A 408 6.17 41.35 -4.72
N ASN A 409 5.17 40.69 -5.31
CA ASN A 409 3.91 41.34 -5.67
C ASN A 409 2.72 41.05 -4.72
N PHE A 410 2.77 40.00 -3.89
CA PHE A 410 1.64 39.53 -3.06
C PHE A 410 1.95 39.57 -1.55
N LYS A 411 2.74 40.56 -1.12
CA LYS A 411 3.11 40.74 0.30
C LYS A 411 1.87 40.91 1.19
N GLY A 412 1.78 40.15 2.29
CA GLY A 412 0.62 40.13 3.20
C GLY A 412 -0.44 39.06 2.86
N PHE A 413 -0.20 38.27 1.80
CA PHE A 413 -1.01 37.14 1.34
C PHE A 413 -0.16 35.87 1.30
N GLU A 414 0.22 35.37 2.47
CA GLU A 414 1.07 34.19 2.62
C GLU A 414 0.27 32.88 2.65
N ARG A 415 -0.96 32.95 3.16
CA ARG A 415 -1.88 31.81 3.36
C ARG A 415 -3.33 32.28 3.36
N ASN A 416 -4.25 31.35 3.13
CA ASN A 416 -5.70 31.56 3.16
C ASN A 416 -6.14 32.79 2.35
N PHE A 417 -5.87 32.78 1.06
CA PHE A 417 -6.33 33.82 0.15
C PHE A 417 -6.80 33.25 -1.18
N ALA A 418 -7.55 34.04 -1.93
CA ALA A 418 -7.97 33.69 -3.28
C ALA A 418 -7.75 34.84 -4.26
N ILE A 419 -7.49 34.49 -5.51
CA ILE A 419 -7.42 35.39 -6.66
C ILE A 419 -8.57 35.01 -7.60
N GLN A 420 -9.36 36.00 -7.98
CA GLN A 420 -10.25 35.89 -9.13
C GLN A 420 -9.74 36.83 -10.21
N ALA A 421 -9.22 36.24 -11.27
CA ALA A 421 -8.78 36.91 -12.47
C ALA A 421 -9.87 36.82 -13.54
N SER A 422 -10.16 37.90 -14.25
CA SER A 422 -11.19 37.90 -15.30
C SER A 422 -10.91 38.90 -16.40
N GLY A 423 -11.47 38.64 -17.58
CA GLY A 423 -11.26 39.45 -18.77
C GLY A 423 -11.92 38.83 -19.99
N TYR A 424 -11.40 39.16 -21.16
CA TYR A 424 -11.73 38.57 -22.45
C TYR A 424 -10.46 38.01 -23.09
N LEU A 425 -10.59 36.84 -23.68
CA LEU A 425 -9.64 36.29 -24.65
C LEU A 425 -10.04 36.79 -26.04
N ASN A 426 -9.14 37.50 -26.72
CA ASN A 426 -9.36 38.04 -28.07
C ASN A 426 -8.79 37.07 -29.12
N ILE A 427 -9.67 36.24 -29.68
CA ILE A 427 -9.35 35.19 -30.64
C ILE A 427 -9.50 35.73 -32.07
N LYS A 428 -8.45 35.62 -32.90
CA LYS A 428 -8.43 36.23 -34.25
C LYS A 428 -9.19 35.43 -35.29
N GLU A 429 -9.20 34.11 -35.17
CA GLU A 429 -9.83 33.17 -36.11
C GLU A 429 -10.34 31.95 -35.35
N ASP A 430 -11.30 31.23 -35.93
CA ASP A 430 -11.83 29.99 -35.35
C ASP A 430 -10.67 29.01 -35.07
N ILE A 431 -10.55 28.57 -33.81
CA ILE A 431 -9.41 27.76 -33.38
C ILE A 431 -9.84 26.76 -32.30
N LYS A 432 -9.35 25.52 -32.44
CA LYS A 432 -9.39 24.53 -31.37
C LYS A 432 -8.13 24.69 -30.52
N VAL A 433 -8.31 24.99 -29.24
CA VAL A 433 -7.23 25.32 -28.32
C VAL A 433 -7.23 24.32 -27.16
N GLU A 434 -6.04 23.95 -26.73
CA GLU A 434 -5.84 23.24 -25.48
C GLU A 434 -5.18 24.18 -24.47
N PHE A 435 -5.88 24.42 -23.36
CA PHE A 435 -5.39 25.19 -22.23
C PHE A 435 -4.67 24.28 -21.24
N ARG A 436 -3.72 24.83 -20.49
CA ARG A 436 -3.03 24.16 -19.38
C ARG A 436 -2.98 25.07 -18.17
N LEU A 437 -3.38 24.53 -17.03
CA LEU A 437 -3.13 25.10 -15.71
C LEU A 437 -1.92 24.43 -15.08
N ALA A 438 -0.97 25.23 -14.60
CA ALA A 438 0.12 24.78 -13.76
C ALA A 438 0.11 25.57 -12.45
N SER A 439 -0.15 24.88 -11.34
CA SER A 439 -0.26 25.48 -10.01
C SER A 439 0.09 24.47 -8.93
N ASN A 440 0.24 24.93 -7.69
CA ASN A 440 0.46 24.10 -6.51
C ASN A 440 -0.65 24.16 -5.47
N ASP A 441 -1.73 24.86 -5.80
CA ASP A 441 -2.98 24.82 -5.07
C ASP A 441 -4.14 24.78 -6.08
N GLY A 442 -5.35 25.07 -5.61
CA GLY A 442 -6.55 24.88 -6.40
C GLY A 442 -6.71 25.99 -7.42
N THR A 443 -6.82 25.61 -8.70
CA THR A 443 -7.12 26.52 -9.80
C THR A 443 -8.31 26.06 -10.65
N ARG A 444 -9.11 27.01 -11.14
CA ARG A 444 -10.18 26.78 -12.13
C ARG A 444 -10.06 27.73 -13.30
N LEU A 445 -10.41 27.25 -14.48
CA LEU A 445 -10.58 28.06 -15.68
C LEU A 445 -11.98 27.88 -16.24
N PHE A 446 -12.67 28.99 -16.42
CA PHE A 446 -13.95 29.09 -17.13
C PHE A 446 -13.77 29.94 -18.37
N ILE A 447 -14.36 29.52 -19.50
CA ILE A 447 -14.43 30.29 -20.74
C ILE A 447 -15.87 30.18 -21.26
N ASP A 448 -16.50 31.30 -21.63
CA ASP A 448 -17.92 31.36 -22.03
C ASP A 448 -18.85 30.67 -21.00
N ASP A 449 -18.61 30.94 -19.71
CA ASP A 449 -19.32 30.35 -18.56
C ASP A 449 -19.23 28.81 -18.44
N LYS A 450 -18.39 28.15 -19.26
CA LYS A 450 -18.11 26.71 -19.18
C LYS A 450 -16.81 26.47 -18.43
N MET A 451 -16.84 25.56 -17.46
CA MET A 451 -15.63 25.12 -16.77
C MET A 451 -14.80 24.24 -17.70
N ILE A 452 -13.54 24.61 -17.93
CA ILE A 452 -12.63 23.92 -18.84
C ILE A 452 -11.63 23.05 -18.06
N ILE A 453 -11.11 23.56 -16.94
CA ILE A 453 -10.08 22.91 -16.13
C ILE A 453 -10.33 23.20 -14.64
N GLU A 454 -10.15 22.19 -13.79
CA GLU A 454 -10.12 22.31 -12.32
C GLU A 454 -8.99 21.45 -11.74
N THR A 455 -8.16 22.04 -10.86
CA THR A 455 -7.14 21.33 -10.05
C THR A 455 -7.51 21.35 -8.58
N GLU A 456 -7.27 20.24 -7.86
CA GLU A 456 -7.49 20.16 -6.42
C GLU A 456 -6.31 20.77 -5.64
N GLY A 457 -6.60 21.59 -4.62
CA GLY A 457 -5.58 22.44 -3.99
C GLY A 457 -4.79 21.84 -2.84
N ASN A 458 -4.17 20.68 -3.05
CA ASN A 458 -3.35 20.01 -2.03
C ASN A 458 -1.91 19.69 -2.47
N MET A 459 -1.57 19.85 -3.77
CA MET A 459 -0.23 19.58 -4.31
C MET A 459 -0.03 20.19 -5.71
N ALA A 460 1.21 20.17 -6.19
CA ALA A 460 1.61 20.63 -7.52
C ALA A 460 0.90 19.84 -8.63
N ALA A 461 0.07 20.52 -9.43
CA ALA A 461 -0.77 19.96 -10.45
C ALA A 461 -0.56 20.65 -11.80
N VAL A 462 -0.49 19.84 -12.86
CA VAL A 462 -0.59 20.27 -14.25
C VAL A 462 -1.81 19.58 -14.83
N LYS A 463 -2.77 20.35 -15.34
CA LYS A 463 -3.99 19.80 -15.97
C LYS A 463 -4.32 20.55 -17.23
N GLU A 464 -4.78 19.82 -18.23
CA GLU A 464 -5.14 20.34 -19.54
C GLU A 464 -6.64 20.19 -19.84
N GLY A 465 -7.14 21.07 -20.71
CA GLY A 465 -8.53 21.06 -21.16
C GLY A 465 -8.67 21.68 -22.54
N VAL A 466 -9.58 21.14 -23.35
CA VAL A 466 -9.72 21.48 -24.77
C VAL A 466 -11.05 22.18 -25.01
N ILE A 467 -11.05 23.23 -25.84
CA ILE A 467 -12.25 23.95 -26.26
C ILE A 467 -12.11 24.44 -27.71
N ASP A 468 -13.22 24.44 -28.44
CA ASP A 468 -13.36 25.10 -29.73
C ASP A 468 -13.80 26.57 -29.50
N LEU A 469 -12.97 27.52 -29.93
CA LEU A 469 -13.24 28.96 -29.85
C LEU A 469 -13.50 29.53 -31.24
N LYS A 470 -14.43 30.48 -31.32
CA LYS A 470 -14.73 31.21 -32.55
C LYS A 470 -13.89 32.47 -32.64
N ALA A 471 -13.74 33.03 -33.83
CA ALA A 471 -13.17 34.36 -33.99
C ALA A 471 -14.02 35.38 -33.19
N GLY A 472 -13.41 36.10 -32.24
CA GLY A 472 -14.11 37.04 -31.38
C GLY A 472 -13.59 37.12 -29.96
N LYS A 473 -14.39 37.75 -29.10
CA LYS A 473 -14.08 37.92 -27.67
C LYS A 473 -14.79 36.85 -26.85
N HIS A 474 -14.02 36.14 -26.05
CA HIS A 474 -14.53 35.11 -25.14
C HIS A 474 -14.30 35.53 -23.69
N PRO A 475 -15.34 35.80 -22.88
CA PRO A 475 -15.16 36.05 -21.46
C PRO A 475 -14.50 34.85 -20.78
N PHE A 476 -13.56 35.12 -19.87
CA PHE A 476 -12.95 34.08 -19.05
C PHE A 476 -12.91 34.48 -17.57
N VAL A 477 -12.94 33.47 -16.72
CA VAL A 477 -12.68 33.59 -15.28
C VAL A 477 -11.64 32.55 -14.90
N TYR A 478 -10.59 33.02 -14.25
CA TYR A 478 -9.53 32.20 -13.68
C TYR A 478 -9.55 32.37 -12.17
N GLU A 479 -9.68 31.28 -11.44
CA GLU A 479 -9.70 31.30 -9.97
C GLU A 479 -8.50 30.53 -9.44
N TYR A 480 -7.86 31.09 -8.41
CA TYR A 480 -6.77 30.47 -7.68
C TYR A 480 -7.03 30.65 -6.19
N TYR A 481 -6.81 29.63 -5.38
CA TYR A 481 -6.81 29.77 -3.92
C TYR A 481 -5.55 29.20 -3.30
N LYS A 482 -5.17 29.72 -2.13
CA LYS A 482 -3.97 29.33 -1.40
C LYS A 482 -4.28 28.97 0.04
N ARG A 483 -3.90 27.77 0.48
CA ARG A 483 -3.99 27.36 1.90
C ARG A 483 -2.71 27.64 2.69
N GLY A 484 -1.54 27.40 2.10
CA GLY A 484 -0.21 27.63 2.70
C GLY A 484 0.89 26.86 1.96
N GLY A 485 2.16 27.17 2.17
CA GLY A 485 3.29 26.60 1.41
C GLY A 485 3.72 27.46 0.21
N GLU A 486 4.45 26.88 -0.75
CA GLU A 486 4.99 27.60 -1.93
C GLU A 486 3.88 28.18 -2.81
N LYS A 487 4.10 29.18 -3.67
CA LYS A 487 3.02 29.83 -4.45
C LYS A 487 3.36 29.87 -5.94
N ARG A 488 2.50 29.28 -6.78
CA ARG A 488 2.70 29.20 -8.23
C ARG A 488 1.38 29.23 -8.99
N MET A 489 1.33 30.02 -10.05
CA MET A 489 0.17 30.03 -10.96
C MET A 489 0.62 30.29 -12.39
N SER A 490 0.08 29.53 -13.35
CA SER A 490 0.29 29.79 -14.78
C SER A 490 -0.92 29.34 -15.59
N LEU A 491 -1.34 30.19 -16.53
CA LEU A 491 -2.29 29.87 -17.59
C LEU A 491 -1.56 29.83 -18.93
N GLN A 492 -1.58 28.68 -19.57
CA GLN A 492 -0.88 28.41 -20.83
C GLN A 492 -1.85 27.86 -21.87
N TRP A 493 -1.48 27.95 -23.14
CA TRP A 493 -2.28 27.40 -24.24
C TRP A 493 -1.42 26.87 -25.38
N ARG A 494 -2.04 26.12 -26.28
CA ARG A 494 -1.50 25.76 -27.59
C ARG A 494 -2.63 25.50 -28.59
N PRO A 495 -2.40 25.67 -29.90
CA PRO A 495 -3.29 25.09 -30.91
C PRO A 495 -3.39 23.57 -30.70
N TYR A 496 -4.60 23.03 -30.76
CA TYR A 496 -4.84 21.61 -30.50
C TYR A 496 -4.03 20.72 -31.44
N GLY A 497 -3.31 19.74 -30.88
CA GLY A 497 -2.46 18.81 -31.61
C GLY A 497 -1.03 19.29 -31.90
N THR A 498 -0.62 20.47 -31.42
CA THR A 498 0.79 20.93 -31.48
C THR A 498 1.55 20.55 -30.22
N ASP A 499 2.89 20.49 -30.25
CA ASP A 499 3.67 19.93 -29.12
C ASP A 499 4.03 20.93 -28.00
N THR A 500 3.96 22.24 -28.28
CA THR A 500 4.54 23.27 -27.40
C THR A 500 3.47 24.18 -26.80
N TYR A 501 3.46 24.27 -25.46
CA TYR A 501 2.67 25.27 -24.74
C TYR A 501 3.39 26.60 -24.65
N THR A 502 2.62 27.69 -24.73
CA THR A 502 3.10 29.03 -24.41
C THR A 502 2.22 29.65 -23.32
N VAL A 503 2.83 30.46 -22.46
CA VAL A 503 2.06 31.37 -21.59
C VAL A 503 1.22 32.26 -22.49
N ILE A 504 -0.05 32.44 -22.17
CA ILE A 504 -0.94 33.24 -23.02
C ILE A 504 -0.39 34.67 -23.11
N PRO A 505 -0.08 35.17 -24.32
CA PRO A 505 0.50 36.49 -24.48
C PRO A 505 -0.44 37.62 -24.03
N ALA A 506 0.14 38.73 -23.57
CA ALA A 506 -0.61 39.87 -23.04
C ALA A 506 -1.58 40.48 -24.06
N GLU A 507 -1.23 40.46 -25.34
CA GLU A 507 -2.05 40.97 -26.44
C GLU A 507 -3.35 40.19 -26.68
N VAL A 508 -3.46 38.98 -26.13
CA VAL A 508 -4.69 38.18 -26.17
C VAL A 508 -5.69 38.68 -25.13
N PHE A 509 -5.20 39.25 -24.02
CA PHE A 509 -6.04 39.66 -22.91
C PHE A 509 -6.49 41.11 -23.02
N THR A 510 -7.78 41.32 -22.82
CA THR A 510 -8.33 42.63 -22.44
C THR A 510 -9.28 42.48 -21.27
N PHE A 511 -9.48 43.55 -20.50
CA PHE A 511 -10.46 43.60 -19.41
C PHE A 511 -11.15 44.96 -19.40
N LYS A 512 -12.33 45.02 -18.78
CA LYS A 512 -13.05 46.27 -18.52
C LYS A 512 -12.87 46.68 -17.07
N ASP A 513 -12.85 47.98 -16.81
CA ASP A 513 -12.78 48.51 -15.44
C ASP A 513 -13.88 47.98 -14.51
N THR A 514 -15.02 47.55 -15.04
CA THR A 514 -16.11 46.90 -14.29
C THR A 514 -15.75 45.51 -13.73
N GLN A 515 -14.69 44.88 -14.22
CA GLN A 515 -14.18 43.60 -13.72
C GLN A 515 -13.23 43.77 -12.52
N ILE A 516 -12.73 45.00 -12.29
CA ILE A 516 -12.07 45.39 -11.05
C ILE A 516 -13.15 45.80 -10.06
N LYS A 517 -13.34 45.02 -8.98
CA LYS A 517 -14.39 45.31 -7.99
C LYS A 517 -14.02 46.53 -7.14
N ALA A 518 -15.01 47.33 -6.77
CA ALA A 518 -14.86 48.55 -5.95
C ALA A 518 -15.39 48.35 -4.51
N THR A 519 -15.03 49.25 -3.59
CA THR A 519 -15.66 49.33 -2.26
C THR A 519 -16.09 50.73 -1.90
N ASN A 520 -17.18 50.85 -1.13
CA ASN A 520 -17.60 52.09 -0.46
C ASN A 520 -17.97 51.90 1.03
N ASN A 521 -17.76 50.72 1.64
CA ASN A 521 -18.00 50.51 3.07
C ASN A 521 -17.09 49.41 3.65
N ARG A 522 -16.74 49.55 4.94
CA ARG A 522 -15.99 48.56 5.75
C ARG A 522 -16.62 47.14 5.65
N PRO A 523 -15.82 46.07 5.83
CA PRO A 523 -16.16 44.72 5.39
C PRO A 523 -17.43 44.16 6.05
N GLU A 524 -18.37 43.70 5.21
CA GLU A 524 -19.37 42.72 5.62
C GLU A 524 -18.70 41.34 5.64
N VAL A 525 -18.65 40.73 6.81
CA VAL A 525 -18.26 39.34 7.02
C VAL A 525 -19.31 38.45 6.35
N LEU A 526 -19.08 37.94 5.13
CA LEU A 526 -19.90 36.88 4.54
C LEU A 526 -19.12 36.05 3.50
N ALA A 527 -18.51 34.95 3.95
CA ALA A 527 -18.62 33.70 3.20
C ALA A 527 -19.71 32.89 3.87
N LYS A 528 -20.74 32.48 3.11
CA LYS A 528 -21.58 31.36 3.52
C LYS A 528 -20.61 30.21 3.70
N LYS A 529 -20.38 29.82 4.96
CA LYS A 529 -19.53 28.69 5.31
C LYS A 529 -20.10 27.50 4.54
N VAL A 530 -19.44 27.07 3.46
CA VAL A 530 -19.63 25.69 2.98
C VAL A 530 -19.01 24.85 4.09
N ILE A 531 -19.78 24.63 5.14
CA ILE A 531 -19.44 23.62 6.12
C ILE A 531 -19.64 22.34 5.33
N ASN A 532 -18.55 21.76 4.82
CA ASN A 532 -18.55 20.34 4.51
C ASN A 532 -18.80 19.63 5.85
N PHE A 533 -20.07 19.43 6.19
CA PHE A 533 -20.45 18.69 7.37
C PHE A 533 -19.96 17.26 7.15
N PRO A 534 -19.22 16.68 8.10
CA PRO A 534 -18.85 15.27 8.02
C PRO A 534 -20.10 14.41 7.74
N GLY A 535 -20.05 13.60 6.69
CA GLY A 535 -21.18 12.78 6.25
C GLY A 535 -22.10 13.45 5.21
N ASP A 536 -21.87 14.70 4.82
CA ASP A 536 -22.61 15.41 3.77
C ASP A 536 -21.67 16.00 2.70
N GLY A 537 -21.40 15.21 1.66
CA GLY A 537 -20.43 15.55 0.61
C GLY A 537 -18.97 15.36 1.03
N ALA A 538 -18.73 14.97 2.28
CA ALA A 538 -17.40 14.73 2.85
C ALA A 538 -17.40 13.49 3.74
N SER A 539 -16.23 12.88 3.91
CA SER A 539 -16.06 11.75 4.83
C SER A 539 -16.52 12.11 6.25
N LEU A 540 -17.09 11.11 6.92
CA LEU A 540 -17.35 11.18 8.36
C LEU A 540 -16.03 11.45 9.11
N LYS A 541 -16.10 11.94 10.34
CA LYS A 541 -14.92 12.13 11.20
C LYS A 541 -14.96 11.29 12.45
N ASP A 542 -16.16 11.05 12.96
CA ASP A 542 -16.37 10.44 14.27
C ASP A 542 -16.76 8.97 14.18
N LEU A 543 -16.81 8.33 15.34
CA LEU A 543 -17.38 7.01 15.53
C LEU A 543 -18.90 7.06 15.34
N HIS A 544 -19.47 6.05 14.68
CA HIS A 544 -20.92 5.92 14.56
C HIS A 544 -21.62 5.94 15.95
N PRO A 545 -22.64 6.79 16.20
CA PRO A 545 -23.20 7.00 17.55
C PRO A 545 -23.80 5.76 18.21
N SER A 546 -24.30 4.82 17.40
CA SER A 546 -24.80 3.51 17.86
C SER A 546 -23.72 2.53 18.37
N PHE A 547 -22.45 2.95 18.42
CA PHE A 547 -21.33 2.11 18.85
C PHE A 547 -20.49 2.80 19.92
N THR A 548 -19.86 1.98 20.75
CA THR A 548 -18.83 2.40 21.71
C THR A 548 -17.51 1.76 21.30
N LEU A 549 -16.45 2.57 21.23
CA LEU A 549 -15.12 2.16 20.84
C LEU A 549 -14.29 1.80 22.07
N PHE A 550 -13.53 0.71 21.98
CA PHE A 550 -12.55 0.28 22.96
C PHE A 550 -11.22 -0.03 22.26
N GLN A 551 -10.12 0.21 22.94
CA GLN A 551 -8.82 -0.25 22.48
C GLN A 551 -8.72 -1.77 22.69
N ALA A 552 -8.20 -2.50 21.70
CA ALA A 552 -8.06 -3.95 21.73
C ALA A 552 -6.57 -4.39 21.74
N ARG A 553 -5.69 -3.46 22.16
CA ARG A 553 -4.24 -3.65 22.31
C ARG A 553 -3.72 -2.81 23.50
N PRO A 554 -2.66 -3.23 24.19
CA PRO A 554 -1.93 -2.33 25.07
C PRO A 554 -1.17 -1.27 24.24
N ASP A 555 -0.82 -0.14 24.86
CA ASP A 555 -0.10 0.95 24.16
C ASP A 555 1.30 0.54 23.67
N SER A 556 1.92 -0.44 24.34
CA SER A 556 3.24 -0.99 23.96
C SER A 556 3.20 -1.88 22.71
N PHE A 557 2.02 -2.20 22.19
CA PHE A 557 1.84 -3.02 21.00
C PHE A 557 1.26 -2.17 19.87
N GLU A 558 2.01 -2.07 18.77
CA GLU A 558 1.69 -1.20 17.62
C GLU A 558 1.50 -2.04 16.34
N PRO A 559 0.48 -2.92 16.25
CA PRO A 559 0.36 -3.87 15.16
C PRO A 559 -0.10 -3.24 13.85
N LYS A 560 0.61 -3.56 12.77
CA LYS A 560 0.12 -3.39 11.39
C LYS A 560 -0.68 -4.64 11.00
N VAL A 561 -1.96 -4.67 11.34
CA VAL A 561 -2.77 -5.90 11.27
C VAL A 561 -2.96 -6.36 9.81
N ALA A 562 -2.43 -7.53 9.50
CA ALA A 562 -2.46 -8.16 8.17
C ALA A 562 -3.55 -9.23 8.05
N GLY A 563 -3.82 -9.94 9.14
CA GLY A 563 -4.83 -10.99 9.28
C GLY A 563 -5.16 -11.17 10.76
N MET A 564 -6.37 -11.62 11.07
CA MET A 564 -6.76 -11.93 12.44
C MET A 564 -7.93 -12.90 12.53
N ASP A 565 -7.93 -13.75 13.56
CA ASP A 565 -9.02 -14.69 13.84
C ASP A 565 -8.99 -15.13 15.32
N PHE A 566 -10.08 -15.71 15.81
CA PHE A 566 -10.21 -16.12 17.20
C PHE A 566 -9.96 -17.62 17.41
N MET A 567 -9.24 -17.93 18.48
CA MET A 567 -9.20 -19.26 19.09
C MET A 567 -10.52 -19.53 19.84
N SER A 568 -10.84 -20.80 20.06
CA SER A 568 -12.07 -21.24 20.74
C SER A 568 -12.18 -20.75 22.19
N ASP A 569 -11.04 -20.53 22.86
CA ASP A 569 -10.97 -19.96 24.21
C ASP A 569 -11.15 -18.42 24.25
N GLY A 570 -11.21 -17.79 23.07
CA GLY A 570 -11.40 -16.36 22.88
C GLY A 570 -10.12 -15.53 22.89
N LYS A 571 -8.94 -16.14 22.81
CA LYS A 571 -7.71 -15.43 22.43
C LYS A 571 -7.77 -15.01 20.97
N LEU A 572 -7.25 -13.82 20.66
CA LEU A 572 -7.18 -13.29 19.30
C LEU A 572 -5.79 -13.56 18.71
N VAL A 573 -5.74 -14.17 17.55
CA VAL A 573 -4.50 -14.36 16.77
C VAL A 573 -4.40 -13.24 15.74
N VAL A 574 -3.24 -12.61 15.62
CA VAL A 574 -2.98 -11.49 14.71
C VAL A 574 -1.68 -11.72 13.94
N SER A 575 -1.72 -11.67 12.60
CA SER A 575 -0.52 -11.54 11.78
C SER A 575 -0.21 -10.08 11.47
N THR A 576 1.07 -9.73 11.30
CA THR A 576 1.50 -8.36 11.02
C THR A 576 2.17 -8.19 9.65
N TRP A 577 1.90 -7.04 9.02
CA TRP A 577 2.49 -6.63 7.75
C TRP A 577 3.62 -5.62 7.98
N ASP A 578 4.73 -6.14 8.48
CA ASP A 578 5.93 -5.39 8.83
C ASP A 578 7.19 -6.21 8.52
N SER A 579 8.36 -5.71 8.93
CA SER A 579 9.64 -6.39 8.68
C SER A 579 9.84 -7.71 9.40
N VAL A 580 9.03 -7.99 10.41
CA VAL A 580 9.15 -9.20 11.22
C VAL A 580 8.28 -10.31 10.63
N GLY A 581 7.15 -9.95 10.00
CA GLY A 581 6.21 -10.94 9.45
C GLY A 581 5.71 -11.88 10.54
N ALA A 582 5.28 -11.29 11.66
CA ALA A 582 5.01 -12.01 12.90
C ALA A 582 3.56 -12.46 13.03
N VAL A 583 3.35 -13.44 13.91
CA VAL A 583 2.05 -13.82 14.45
C VAL A 583 2.08 -13.67 15.97
N TYR A 584 1.06 -13.01 16.50
CA TYR A 584 0.87 -12.75 17.91
C TYR A 584 -0.42 -13.41 18.38
N VAL A 585 -0.42 -13.89 19.62
CA VAL A 585 -1.62 -14.31 20.35
C VAL A 585 -1.88 -13.29 21.45
N LEU A 586 -3.09 -12.75 21.48
CA LEU A 586 -3.55 -11.76 22.44
C LEU A 586 -4.59 -12.39 23.37
N ASP A 587 -4.30 -12.40 24.66
CA ASP A 587 -5.20 -12.85 25.72
C ASP A 587 -5.80 -11.64 26.46
N GLY A 588 -7.07 -11.70 26.84
CA GLY A 588 -7.78 -10.63 27.55
C GLY A 588 -8.50 -9.60 26.67
N VAL A 589 -8.47 -9.72 25.34
CA VAL A 589 -9.05 -8.74 24.38
C VAL A 589 -10.56 -8.53 24.50
N LYS A 590 -11.28 -9.46 25.15
CA LYS A 590 -12.72 -9.34 25.46
C LYS A 590 -12.99 -8.30 26.55
N GLY A 591 -12.01 -8.02 27.41
CA GLY A 591 -12.10 -6.93 28.39
C GLY A 591 -12.12 -5.55 27.74
N ASN A 592 -12.40 -4.53 28.56
CA ASN A 592 -12.38 -3.12 28.14
C ASN A 592 -11.13 -2.37 28.63
N ASN A 593 -10.29 -3.04 29.42
CA ASN A 593 -9.04 -2.48 29.93
C ASN A 593 -7.85 -2.96 29.08
N PRO A 594 -7.22 -2.11 28.26
CA PRO A 594 -6.11 -2.50 27.40
C PRO A 594 -4.88 -2.98 28.17
N ASP A 595 -4.68 -2.52 29.41
CA ASP A 595 -3.51 -2.88 30.25
C ASP A 595 -3.54 -4.35 30.71
N GLN A 596 -4.70 -5.02 30.62
CA GLN A 596 -4.85 -6.43 30.95
C GLN A 596 -4.59 -7.36 29.77
N ILE A 597 -4.38 -6.81 28.57
CA ILE A 597 -4.16 -7.59 27.37
C ILE A 597 -2.71 -8.07 27.35
N LYS A 598 -2.53 -9.39 27.35
CA LYS A 598 -1.21 -10.02 27.22
C LYS A 598 -0.95 -10.34 25.77
N VAL A 599 0.20 -9.89 25.26
CA VAL A 599 0.62 -10.11 23.87
C VAL A 599 1.82 -11.04 23.87
N THR A 600 1.69 -12.17 23.17
CA THR A 600 2.78 -13.14 22.99
C THR A 600 3.08 -13.28 21.51
N ARG A 601 4.33 -13.04 21.10
CA ARG A 601 4.78 -13.36 19.74
C ARG A 601 5.01 -14.87 19.65
N VAL A 602 4.20 -15.55 18.84
CA VAL A 602 4.25 -17.01 18.72
C VAL A 602 4.99 -17.47 17.46
N ALA A 603 5.03 -16.65 16.41
CA ALA A 603 5.77 -16.93 15.18
C ALA A 603 6.33 -15.65 14.54
N TYR A 604 7.34 -15.79 13.68
CA TYR A 604 7.92 -14.73 12.84
C TYR A 604 8.51 -15.27 11.53
N GLY A 605 8.99 -14.37 10.66
CA GLY A 605 9.72 -14.71 9.44
C GLY A 605 8.82 -15.04 8.24
N LEU A 606 7.53 -14.73 8.31
CA LEU A 606 6.57 -14.95 7.23
C LEU A 606 6.62 -13.81 6.21
N GLN A 607 6.52 -14.13 4.92
CA GLN A 607 6.55 -13.15 3.85
C GLN A 607 5.15 -12.61 3.56
N GLU A 608 4.90 -11.35 3.93
CA GLU A 608 3.64 -10.66 3.64
C GLU A 608 2.40 -11.49 4.09
N PRO A 609 2.25 -11.83 5.39
CA PRO A 609 1.22 -12.73 5.89
C PRO A 609 -0.18 -12.08 5.95
N LEU A 610 -0.71 -11.72 4.78
CA LEU A 610 -1.94 -10.97 4.56
C LEU A 610 -3.22 -11.83 4.64
N GLY A 611 -3.11 -13.10 5.01
CA GLY A 611 -4.27 -13.88 5.43
C GLY A 611 -3.99 -14.76 6.62
N LEU A 612 -4.97 -14.87 7.52
CA LEU A 612 -4.90 -15.70 8.72
C LEU A 612 -6.28 -16.28 8.99
N LYS A 613 -6.33 -17.57 9.32
CA LYS A 613 -7.54 -18.26 9.77
C LYS A 613 -7.22 -19.25 10.88
N VAL A 614 -8.09 -19.35 11.87
CA VAL A 614 -8.08 -20.41 12.88
C VAL A 614 -9.15 -21.42 12.53
N VAL A 615 -8.76 -22.70 12.43
CA VAL A 615 -9.70 -23.80 12.17
C VAL A 615 -9.45 -24.91 13.18
N ASN A 616 -10.41 -25.17 14.06
CA ASN A 616 -10.27 -26.14 15.16
C ASN A 616 -9.04 -25.86 16.04
N ASP A 617 -8.82 -24.58 16.40
CA ASP A 617 -7.65 -24.10 17.15
C ASP A 617 -6.29 -24.34 16.45
N GLU A 618 -6.30 -24.64 15.15
CA GLU A 618 -5.11 -24.72 14.33
C GLU A 618 -4.94 -23.40 13.55
N ILE A 619 -3.73 -22.83 13.59
CA ILE A 619 -3.44 -21.53 12.96
C ILE A 619 -2.89 -21.75 11.55
N TYR A 620 -3.57 -21.15 10.57
CA TYR A 620 -3.16 -21.14 9.17
C TYR A 620 -2.88 -19.71 8.71
N VAL A 621 -1.76 -19.52 8.02
CA VAL A 621 -1.32 -18.21 7.51
C VAL A 621 -1.07 -18.28 6.01
N LEU A 622 -1.76 -17.43 5.26
CA LEU A 622 -1.53 -17.19 3.86
C LEU A 622 -0.46 -16.10 3.70
N GLN A 623 0.66 -16.50 3.13
CA GLN A 623 1.78 -15.66 2.71
C GLN A 623 1.66 -15.38 1.21
N LYS A 624 2.48 -14.46 0.69
CA LYS A 624 2.56 -14.12 -0.74
C LYS A 624 2.59 -15.36 -1.67
N GLN A 625 3.32 -16.40 -1.26
CA GLN A 625 3.62 -17.57 -2.09
C GLN A 625 3.45 -18.93 -1.38
N GLU A 626 2.89 -18.95 -0.17
CA GLU A 626 2.71 -20.18 0.62
C GLU A 626 1.49 -20.09 1.56
N LEU A 627 0.70 -21.16 1.66
CA LEU A 627 -0.22 -21.40 2.77
C LEU A 627 0.51 -22.28 3.79
N THR A 628 0.65 -21.78 5.01
CA THR A 628 1.45 -22.41 6.06
C THR A 628 0.58 -22.70 7.27
N LYS A 629 0.71 -23.91 7.85
CA LYS A 629 0.18 -24.24 9.16
C LYS A 629 1.27 -24.02 10.21
N LEU A 630 0.92 -23.34 11.29
CA LEU A 630 1.81 -23.08 12.42
C LEU A 630 1.50 -24.10 13.53
N ILE A 631 2.54 -24.78 14.03
CA ILE A 631 2.40 -25.87 14.99
C ILE A 631 3.39 -25.68 16.13
N ASP A 632 2.86 -25.62 17.35
CA ASP A 632 3.61 -25.77 18.58
C ASP A 632 3.73 -27.28 18.87
N LEU A 633 4.95 -27.82 18.80
CA LEU A 633 5.22 -29.25 18.98
C LEU A 633 5.44 -29.60 20.46
N ASN A 634 5.82 -28.63 21.28
CA ASN A 634 6.30 -28.86 22.64
C ASN A 634 5.32 -28.33 23.72
N GLY A 635 4.34 -27.52 23.34
CA GLY A 635 3.28 -26.97 24.19
C GLY A 635 3.67 -25.74 24.99
N ASP A 636 4.77 -25.05 24.65
CA ASP A 636 5.24 -23.85 25.35
C ASP A 636 4.57 -22.54 24.86
N GLY A 637 3.72 -22.62 23.85
CA GLY A 637 3.03 -21.49 23.24
C GLY A 637 3.82 -20.78 22.14
N ILE A 638 4.99 -21.30 21.76
CA ILE A 638 5.79 -20.82 20.62
C ILE A 638 5.71 -21.83 19.48
N ILE A 639 5.68 -21.34 18.25
CA ILE A 639 5.59 -22.20 17.07
C ILE A 639 6.95 -22.80 16.77
N ASP A 640 7.01 -24.13 16.78
CA ASP A 640 8.20 -24.91 16.42
C ASP A 640 8.22 -25.27 14.94
N GLU A 641 7.07 -25.64 14.36
CA GLU A 641 6.97 -26.11 12.98
C GLU A 641 6.10 -25.20 12.11
N TYR A 642 6.70 -24.76 11.00
CA TYR A 642 6.06 -23.99 9.94
C TYR A 642 5.82 -24.94 8.76
N ARG A 643 4.69 -25.63 8.78
CA ARG A 643 4.37 -26.67 7.80
C ARG A 643 3.74 -26.08 6.54
N THR A 644 4.35 -26.30 5.39
CA THR A 644 3.80 -25.91 4.10
C THR A 644 2.60 -26.79 3.75
N ILE A 645 1.43 -26.18 3.56
CA ILE A 645 0.20 -26.86 3.09
C ILE A 645 0.13 -26.82 1.57
N ASN A 646 0.36 -25.65 0.99
CA ASN A 646 0.43 -25.48 -0.46
C ASN A 646 1.33 -24.27 -0.78
N ASN A 647 2.11 -24.39 -1.84
CA ASN A 647 2.87 -23.30 -2.41
C ASN A 647 2.92 -23.40 -3.94
N SER A 648 1.93 -24.00 -4.61
CA SER A 648 2.06 -24.37 -6.04
C SER A 648 1.70 -23.25 -7.03
N TRP A 649 1.05 -22.17 -6.59
CA TRP A 649 0.65 -21.07 -7.48
C TRP A 649 1.83 -20.25 -8.00
N LYS A 650 1.73 -19.78 -9.24
CA LYS A 650 2.77 -18.99 -9.89
C LYS A 650 2.75 -17.53 -9.43
N GLY A 651 3.92 -16.90 -9.48
CA GLY A 651 4.12 -15.52 -9.06
C GLY A 651 5.32 -14.90 -9.75
N THR A 652 5.58 -13.64 -9.42
CA THR A 652 6.76 -12.88 -9.85
C THR A 652 7.54 -12.38 -8.64
N ASN A 653 8.71 -11.81 -8.88
CA ASN A 653 9.49 -11.14 -7.83
C ASN A 653 8.95 -9.74 -7.48
N ASN A 654 7.86 -9.29 -8.13
CA ASN A 654 7.30 -7.95 -7.97
C ASN A 654 6.91 -7.67 -6.49
N ASN A 655 7.24 -6.46 -6.01
CA ASN A 655 7.02 -6.04 -4.63
C ASN A 655 5.56 -5.66 -4.31
N HIS A 656 4.74 -5.45 -5.34
CA HIS A 656 3.33 -5.08 -5.27
C HIS A 656 2.46 -6.16 -5.93
N GLU A 657 2.67 -7.40 -5.49
CA GLU A 657 1.96 -8.61 -5.89
C GLU A 657 1.66 -9.41 -4.63
N PHE A 658 0.39 -9.65 -4.31
CA PHE A 658 -0.05 -10.11 -2.99
C PHE A 658 -0.96 -11.34 -3.07
N ALA A 659 -1.09 -12.03 -1.93
CA ALA A 659 -2.12 -13.01 -1.65
C ALA A 659 -2.96 -12.51 -0.48
N PHE A 660 -4.27 -12.36 -0.67
CA PHE A 660 -5.19 -11.85 0.34
C PHE A 660 -6.16 -12.94 0.80
N GLY A 661 -6.59 -12.86 2.07
CA GLY A 661 -7.35 -13.92 2.69
C GLY A 661 -7.40 -13.80 4.21
N LEU A 662 -7.77 -14.85 4.93
CA LEU A 662 -8.13 -16.19 4.45
C LEU A 662 -9.51 -16.54 5.01
N GLU A 663 -10.38 -17.16 4.20
CA GLU A 663 -11.66 -17.68 4.69
C GLU A 663 -11.67 -19.21 4.66
N TYR A 664 -12.54 -19.83 5.47
CA TYR A 664 -12.66 -21.28 5.53
C TYR A 664 -14.13 -21.70 5.49
N LYS A 665 -14.47 -22.63 4.60
CA LYS A 665 -15.80 -23.23 4.47
C LYS A 665 -15.71 -24.62 3.86
N ASP A 666 -16.51 -25.54 4.39
CA ASP A 666 -16.74 -26.88 3.84
C ASP A 666 -15.45 -27.68 3.52
N GLY A 667 -14.42 -27.56 4.36
CA GLY A 667 -13.14 -28.28 4.16
C GLY A 667 -12.10 -27.52 3.33
N TYR A 668 -12.40 -26.31 2.87
CA TYR A 668 -11.53 -25.54 1.98
C TYR A 668 -11.18 -24.16 2.54
N PHE A 669 -9.94 -23.75 2.31
CA PHE A 669 -9.46 -22.39 2.52
C PHE A 669 -9.62 -21.57 1.25
N TYR A 670 -10.18 -20.36 1.33
CA TYR A 670 -10.41 -19.47 0.20
C TYR A 670 -9.56 -18.20 0.32
N GLY A 671 -8.98 -17.77 -0.80
CA GLY A 671 -8.18 -16.56 -0.89
C GLY A 671 -8.14 -16.01 -2.32
N THR A 672 -7.47 -14.88 -2.48
CA THR A 672 -7.34 -14.18 -3.76
C THR A 672 -5.89 -13.84 -4.05
N LEU A 673 -5.51 -13.80 -5.32
CA LEU A 673 -4.19 -13.41 -5.79
C LEU A 673 -4.30 -12.12 -6.60
N SER A 674 -3.60 -11.06 -6.18
CA SER A 674 -3.56 -9.81 -6.94
C SER A 674 -2.68 -9.94 -8.19
N LEU A 675 -2.92 -9.07 -9.16
CA LEU A 675 -1.94 -8.79 -10.20
C LEU A 675 -0.70 -8.11 -9.60
N ALA A 676 0.42 -8.21 -10.31
CA ALA A 676 1.62 -7.41 -10.07
C ALA A 676 1.40 -5.97 -10.56
N LEU A 677 1.83 -4.95 -9.81
CA LEU A 677 1.66 -3.54 -10.16
C LEU A 677 2.99 -2.80 -10.33
N ASN A 678 2.95 -1.64 -11.01
CA ASN A 678 4.04 -0.66 -11.03
C ASN A 678 3.81 0.38 -9.92
N GLY A 679 4.27 0.07 -8.70
CA GLY A 679 4.00 0.90 -7.52
C GLY A 679 2.49 1.01 -7.22
N PRO A 680 1.98 2.12 -6.66
CA PRO A 680 0.54 2.33 -6.43
C PRO A 680 -0.25 2.63 -7.73
N GLY A 681 0.33 2.38 -8.90
CA GLY A 681 -0.19 2.79 -10.21
C GLY A 681 -0.78 1.63 -11.03
N PRO A 682 -0.63 1.64 -12.37
CA PRO A 682 -1.22 0.65 -13.26
C PRO A 682 -0.60 -0.75 -13.05
N SER A 683 -1.30 -1.77 -13.56
CA SER A 683 -0.79 -3.14 -13.55
C SER A 683 0.54 -3.25 -14.31
N ALA A 684 1.43 -4.10 -13.82
CA ALA A 684 2.66 -4.43 -14.51
C ALA A 684 2.34 -5.15 -15.83
N PRO A 685 3.15 -4.94 -16.89
CA PRO A 685 2.91 -5.58 -18.18
C PRO A 685 3.08 -7.10 -18.14
N VAL A 686 3.94 -7.59 -17.25
CA VAL A 686 4.21 -9.02 -17.06
C VAL A 686 3.42 -9.51 -15.86
N GLN A 687 2.56 -10.50 -16.08
CA GLN A 687 1.78 -11.17 -15.04
C GLN A 687 2.11 -12.66 -15.04
N ALA A 688 2.17 -13.26 -13.85
CA ALA A 688 2.23 -14.71 -13.72
C ALA A 688 0.83 -15.32 -13.93
N ALA A 689 0.77 -16.52 -14.51
CA ALA A 689 -0.46 -17.14 -14.99
C ALA A 689 -1.57 -17.31 -13.95
N ASP A 690 -1.25 -17.35 -12.65
CA ASP A 690 -2.21 -17.58 -11.56
C ASP A 690 -2.69 -16.30 -10.89
N ARG A 691 -2.17 -15.13 -11.28
CA ARG A 691 -2.55 -13.85 -10.69
C ARG A 691 -3.91 -13.37 -11.21
N GLY A 692 -4.57 -12.53 -10.41
CA GLY A 692 -5.92 -12.02 -10.71
C GLY A 692 -7.03 -13.07 -10.54
N LYS A 693 -6.83 -14.05 -9.65
CA LYS A 693 -7.74 -15.20 -9.46
C LYS A 693 -8.20 -15.36 -8.02
N VAL A 694 -9.34 -16.04 -7.87
CA VAL A 694 -9.83 -16.61 -6.61
C VAL A 694 -9.42 -18.08 -6.57
N PHE A 695 -8.91 -18.55 -5.44
CA PHE A 695 -8.59 -19.95 -5.24
C PHE A 695 -9.30 -20.54 -4.02
N LYS A 696 -9.42 -21.87 -4.03
CA LYS A 696 -9.68 -22.67 -2.84
C LYS A 696 -8.60 -23.74 -2.66
N ILE A 697 -8.20 -24.03 -1.42
CA ILE A 697 -7.22 -25.06 -1.06
C ILE A 697 -7.88 -26.05 -0.11
N SER A 698 -7.86 -27.34 -0.45
CA SER A 698 -8.36 -28.38 0.45
C SER A 698 -7.51 -28.44 1.72
N LYS A 699 -8.16 -28.43 2.90
CA LYS A 699 -7.48 -28.61 4.18
C LYS A 699 -6.82 -29.99 4.29
N ASP A 700 -7.46 -31.01 3.72
CA ASP A 700 -7.06 -32.41 3.88
C ASP A 700 -5.91 -32.80 2.95
N THR A 701 -5.95 -32.32 1.70
CA THR A 701 -4.96 -32.72 0.67
C THR A 701 -3.95 -31.63 0.32
N GLY A 702 -4.22 -30.37 0.66
CA GLY A 702 -3.42 -29.22 0.22
C GLY A 702 -3.58 -28.89 -1.28
N ALA A 703 -4.48 -29.57 -2.01
CA ALA A 703 -4.71 -29.30 -3.43
C ALA A 703 -5.38 -27.94 -3.63
N ILE A 704 -4.87 -27.16 -4.58
CA ILE A 704 -5.40 -25.85 -4.96
C ILE A 704 -6.28 -25.96 -6.21
N GLU A 705 -7.36 -25.19 -6.25
CA GLU A 705 -8.24 -25.02 -7.40
C GLU A 705 -8.54 -23.52 -7.59
N PHE A 706 -8.44 -23.02 -8.82
CA PHE A 706 -8.84 -21.65 -9.16
C PHE A 706 -10.29 -21.64 -9.62
N ILE A 707 -11.14 -20.88 -8.92
CA ILE A 707 -12.59 -20.93 -9.10
C ILE A 707 -13.16 -19.71 -9.83
N ALA A 708 -12.44 -18.60 -9.88
CA ALA A 708 -12.86 -17.38 -10.59
C ALA A 708 -11.66 -16.51 -10.97
N THR A 709 -11.83 -15.60 -11.92
CA THR A 709 -10.74 -14.79 -12.50
C THR A 709 -11.15 -13.33 -12.71
N GLY A 710 -10.24 -12.50 -13.21
CA GLY A 710 -10.52 -11.09 -13.56
C GLY A 710 -10.47 -10.13 -12.38
N LEU A 711 -9.72 -10.44 -11.33
CA LEU A 711 -9.44 -9.53 -10.22
C LEU A 711 -8.19 -8.68 -10.49
N ARG A 712 -8.09 -7.50 -9.89
CA ARG A 712 -6.90 -6.62 -9.99
C ARG A 712 -6.08 -6.63 -8.70
N THR A 713 -6.57 -5.97 -7.65
CA THR A 713 -5.93 -5.94 -6.32
C THR A 713 -7.00 -6.16 -5.25
N PRO A 714 -7.41 -7.42 -5.03
CA PRO A 714 -8.55 -7.76 -4.20
C PRO A 714 -8.19 -7.83 -2.71
N ASN A 715 -7.99 -6.68 -2.03
CA ASN A 715 -7.57 -6.62 -0.62
C ASN A 715 -8.67 -7.03 0.38
N GLY A 716 -9.27 -8.20 0.21
CA GLY A 716 -10.20 -8.76 1.17
C GLY A 716 -11.20 -9.70 0.53
N ILE A 717 -11.36 -10.85 1.18
CA ILE A 717 -12.44 -11.80 0.97
C ILE A 717 -13.07 -12.07 2.34
N GLY A 718 -14.40 -12.17 2.39
CA GLY A 718 -15.09 -12.45 3.65
C GLY A 718 -16.54 -12.85 3.47
N PHE A 719 -17.12 -13.43 4.51
CA PHE A 719 -18.53 -13.81 4.53
C PHE A 719 -19.43 -12.58 4.71
N GLY A 720 -20.37 -12.41 3.79
CA GLY A 720 -21.37 -11.35 3.82
C GLY A 720 -22.76 -11.86 4.19
N ILE A 721 -23.75 -11.45 3.41
CA ILE A 721 -25.14 -11.91 3.55
C ILE A 721 -25.33 -13.34 3.01
N ASP A 722 -26.45 -13.97 3.34
CA ASP A 722 -26.86 -15.31 2.88
C ASP A 722 -25.86 -16.46 3.13
N GLY A 723 -24.78 -16.24 3.90
CA GLY A 723 -23.70 -17.23 4.07
C GLY A 723 -22.76 -17.34 2.85
N GLU A 724 -22.79 -16.31 2.00
CA GLU A 724 -22.01 -16.18 0.77
C GLU A 724 -20.72 -15.38 1.00
N MET A 725 -19.73 -15.59 0.13
CA MET A 725 -18.46 -14.88 0.16
C MET A 725 -18.44 -13.72 -0.82
N PHE A 726 -17.82 -12.61 -0.43
CA PHE A 726 -17.67 -11.41 -1.23
C PHE A 726 -16.22 -10.94 -1.22
N ILE A 727 -15.82 -10.26 -2.29
CA ILE A 727 -14.48 -9.71 -2.48
C ILE A 727 -14.58 -8.21 -2.67
N ALA A 728 -13.69 -7.47 -2.01
CA ALA A 728 -13.41 -6.07 -2.30
C ALA A 728 -12.23 -5.98 -3.28
N ASP A 729 -12.42 -5.37 -4.44
CA ASP A 729 -11.39 -5.21 -5.47
C ASP A 729 -11.13 -3.73 -5.78
N ASN A 730 -9.84 -3.40 -5.95
CA ASN A 730 -9.40 -2.03 -6.15
C ASN A 730 -9.39 -1.64 -7.63
N GLN A 731 -9.81 -0.41 -7.90
CA GLN A 731 -9.80 0.21 -9.23
C GLN A 731 -8.41 0.26 -9.87
N GLY A 732 -8.37 0.50 -11.17
CA GLY A 732 -7.17 0.82 -11.94
C GLY A 732 -7.40 0.61 -13.42
N ASP A 733 -6.37 0.22 -14.15
CA ASP A 733 -6.49 -0.15 -15.55
C ASP A 733 -7.49 -1.30 -15.74
N TRP A 734 -8.43 -1.10 -16.66
CA TRP A 734 -9.58 -1.97 -16.95
C TRP A 734 -10.57 -2.17 -15.80
N LEU A 735 -10.36 -1.50 -14.66
CA LEU A 735 -11.28 -1.51 -13.53
C LEU A 735 -11.65 -0.08 -13.15
N PRO A 736 -12.75 0.48 -13.70
CA PRO A 736 -13.00 1.92 -13.67
C PRO A 736 -13.26 2.47 -12.25
N ALA A 737 -13.80 1.64 -11.36
CA ALA A 737 -14.05 1.98 -9.97
C ALA A 737 -13.76 0.79 -9.06
N ASN A 738 -13.60 1.06 -7.76
CA ASN A 738 -13.52 0.04 -6.73
C ASN A 738 -14.86 -0.71 -6.71
N LYS A 739 -14.88 -1.96 -6.27
CA LYS A 739 -16.14 -2.72 -6.26
C LYS A 739 -16.17 -3.85 -5.23
N ILE A 740 -17.38 -4.21 -4.82
CA ILE A 740 -17.67 -5.45 -4.09
C ILE A 740 -18.32 -6.44 -5.04
N VAL A 741 -17.75 -7.64 -5.20
CA VAL A 741 -18.28 -8.71 -6.05
C VAL A 741 -18.65 -9.94 -5.21
N HIS A 742 -19.65 -10.71 -5.66
CA HIS A 742 -20.02 -12.00 -5.07
C HIS A 742 -19.14 -13.11 -5.66
N VAL A 743 -18.56 -13.96 -4.81
CA VAL A 743 -17.71 -15.07 -5.24
C VAL A 743 -18.56 -16.15 -5.89
N THR A 744 -18.48 -16.24 -7.21
CA THR A 744 -19.19 -17.24 -8.02
C THR A 744 -18.21 -18.08 -8.82
N GLU A 745 -18.40 -19.41 -8.82
CA GLU A 745 -17.56 -20.34 -9.59
C GLU A 745 -17.70 -20.07 -11.11
N GLY A 746 -16.57 -20.02 -11.82
CA GLY A 746 -16.50 -19.70 -13.24
C GLY A 746 -16.66 -18.21 -13.58
N ALA A 747 -16.87 -17.34 -12.60
CA ALA A 747 -17.06 -15.91 -12.84
C ALA A 747 -15.77 -15.21 -13.30
N TRP A 748 -15.96 -14.17 -14.11
CA TRP A 748 -14.91 -13.24 -14.52
C TRP A 748 -15.28 -11.82 -14.10
N TYR A 749 -14.43 -11.18 -13.29
CA TYR A 749 -14.72 -9.89 -12.67
C TYR A 749 -14.14 -8.68 -13.40
N GLY A 750 -13.90 -8.75 -14.71
CA GLY A 750 -13.70 -7.55 -15.54
C GLY A 750 -12.25 -7.07 -15.74
N SER A 751 -11.29 -7.41 -14.86
CA SER A 751 -9.89 -7.03 -15.10
C SER A 751 -9.28 -7.82 -16.26
N ARG A 752 -8.71 -7.09 -17.22
CA ARG A 752 -8.06 -7.62 -18.45
C ARG A 752 -6.54 -7.46 -18.44
N ALA A 753 -6.01 -6.77 -17.42
CA ALA A 753 -4.61 -6.37 -17.37
C ALA A 753 -3.69 -7.59 -17.43
N GLY A 754 -2.79 -7.61 -18.43
CA GLY A 754 -1.86 -8.72 -18.68
C GLY A 754 -2.47 -9.96 -19.37
N HIS A 755 -3.79 -10.02 -19.57
CA HIS A 755 -4.52 -11.19 -20.11
C HIS A 755 -5.53 -10.80 -21.20
N MET A 756 -5.18 -9.83 -22.06
CA MET A 756 -6.12 -9.23 -23.02
C MET A 756 -6.70 -10.24 -24.04
N GLU A 757 -5.86 -11.12 -24.59
CA GLU A 757 -6.31 -12.11 -25.59
C GLU A 757 -7.22 -13.17 -24.95
N GLU A 758 -6.82 -13.71 -23.80
CA GLU A 758 -7.57 -14.75 -23.07
C GLU A 758 -8.93 -14.24 -22.60
N THR A 759 -9.02 -12.96 -22.23
CA THR A 759 -10.23 -12.39 -21.66
C THR A 759 -11.16 -11.75 -22.68
N ALA A 760 -10.74 -11.57 -23.94
CA ALA A 760 -11.42 -10.73 -24.94
C ALA A 760 -12.94 -10.96 -25.05
N ASN A 761 -13.37 -12.22 -24.98
CA ASN A 761 -14.78 -12.63 -25.12
C ASN A 761 -15.47 -13.01 -23.80
N MET A 762 -14.82 -12.81 -22.65
CA MET A 762 -15.41 -13.14 -21.34
C MET A 762 -16.50 -12.13 -20.97
N LYS A 763 -17.62 -12.63 -20.46
CA LYS A 763 -18.73 -11.82 -19.94
C LYS A 763 -18.43 -11.44 -18.49
N GLU A 764 -18.38 -10.13 -18.20
CA GLU A 764 -18.18 -9.65 -16.83
C GLU A 764 -19.36 -10.04 -15.94
N THR A 765 -19.04 -10.52 -14.74
CA THR A 765 -19.98 -10.60 -13.62
C THR A 765 -19.99 -9.24 -12.92
N LEU A 766 -21.12 -8.55 -13.01
CA LEU A 766 -21.27 -7.20 -12.47
C LEU A 766 -21.19 -7.18 -10.94
N PRO A 767 -20.68 -6.10 -10.34
CA PRO A 767 -20.54 -6.02 -8.90
C PRO A 767 -21.87 -5.84 -8.18
N VAL A 768 -21.87 -6.19 -6.89
CA VAL A 768 -22.96 -5.88 -5.97
C VAL A 768 -23.06 -4.38 -5.77
N VAL A 769 -21.91 -3.73 -5.55
CA VAL A 769 -21.78 -2.27 -5.47
C VAL A 769 -20.49 -1.79 -6.12
N TYR A 770 -20.57 -0.72 -6.90
CA TYR A 770 -19.42 0.13 -7.18
C TYR A 770 -19.16 1.07 -6.01
N LEU A 771 -17.87 1.29 -5.73
CA LEU A 771 -17.39 2.22 -4.72
C LEU A 771 -16.64 3.33 -5.46
N GLU A 772 -17.30 4.47 -5.65
CA GLU A 772 -16.72 5.60 -6.37
C GLU A 772 -15.39 6.05 -5.72
N HIS A 773 -14.38 6.20 -6.58
CA HIS A 773 -13.02 6.50 -6.16
C HIS A 773 -12.94 7.87 -5.48
N ASP A 774 -12.18 7.97 -4.38
CA ASP A 774 -11.99 9.18 -3.55
C ASP A 774 -13.27 9.76 -2.91
N LYS A 775 -14.44 9.19 -3.19
CA LYS A 775 -15.71 9.57 -2.56
C LYS A 775 -16.07 8.61 -1.43
N ILE A 776 -16.14 7.31 -1.73
CA ILE A 776 -16.59 6.28 -0.78
C ILE A 776 -15.62 5.09 -0.67
N GLY A 777 -14.83 4.83 -1.71
CA GLY A 777 -13.79 3.81 -1.72
C GLY A 777 -12.48 4.30 -2.35
N ASN A 778 -11.35 3.80 -1.85
CA ASN A 778 -10.05 4.02 -2.47
C ASN A 778 -9.18 2.76 -2.36
N SER A 779 -9.19 2.11 -1.20
CA SER A 779 -8.59 0.79 -1.01
C SER A 779 -9.49 -0.05 -0.11
N PRO A 780 -10.67 -0.48 -0.61
CA PRO A 780 -11.64 -1.22 0.18
C PRO A 780 -11.04 -2.54 0.65
N SER A 781 -11.34 -2.91 1.89
CA SER A 781 -10.76 -4.09 2.53
C SER A 781 -11.82 -5.15 2.86
N GLN A 782 -11.48 -6.11 3.73
CA GLN A 782 -12.28 -7.30 4.04
C GLN A 782 -13.78 -7.00 4.23
N PRO A 783 -14.66 -7.57 3.38
CA PRO A 783 -16.10 -7.60 3.63
C PRO A 783 -16.45 -8.48 4.84
N ALA A 784 -17.48 -8.12 5.59
CA ALA A 784 -18.03 -8.94 6.65
C ALA A 784 -19.55 -8.75 6.77
N LYS A 785 -20.23 -9.78 7.27
CA LYS A 785 -21.65 -9.70 7.62
C LYS A 785 -21.87 -8.64 8.69
N PHE A 786 -22.96 -7.89 8.56
CA PHE A 786 -23.44 -6.97 9.59
C PHE A 786 -24.78 -7.46 10.12
N ASN A 787 -24.84 -7.73 11.43
CA ASN A 787 -26.01 -8.38 12.03
C ASN A 787 -26.35 -7.89 13.44
N VAL A 788 -26.24 -6.58 13.68
CA VAL A 788 -26.59 -5.94 14.95
C VAL A 788 -27.55 -4.78 14.73
N GLY A 789 -28.39 -4.49 15.74
CA GLY A 789 -29.32 -3.36 15.69
C GLY A 789 -30.30 -3.44 14.51
N PRO A 790 -30.57 -2.30 13.82
CA PRO A 790 -31.44 -2.27 12.64
C PRO A 790 -30.75 -2.83 11.38
N TYR A 791 -29.44 -2.98 11.36
CA TYR A 791 -28.65 -3.34 10.19
C TYR A 791 -28.56 -4.85 9.94
N LYS A 792 -29.54 -5.63 10.41
CA LYS A 792 -29.55 -7.08 10.26
C LYS A 792 -29.55 -7.48 8.79
N ASN A 793 -28.82 -8.54 8.46
CA ASN A 793 -28.65 -9.04 7.10
C ASN A 793 -28.12 -7.98 6.11
N GLN A 794 -27.17 -7.16 6.56
CA GLN A 794 -26.39 -6.29 5.68
C GLN A 794 -24.92 -6.71 5.68
N MET A 795 -24.07 -5.98 4.97
CA MET A 795 -22.62 -6.15 5.00
C MET A 795 -21.93 -4.86 5.44
N ILE A 796 -20.69 -5.00 5.87
CA ILE A 796 -19.75 -3.92 6.11
C ILE A 796 -18.42 -4.24 5.45
N HIS A 797 -17.61 -3.23 5.16
CA HIS A 797 -16.22 -3.43 4.76
C HIS A 797 -15.37 -2.26 5.24
N GLY A 798 -14.09 -2.52 5.50
CA GLY A 798 -13.11 -1.48 5.78
C GLY A 798 -12.61 -0.77 4.53
N ASP A 799 -11.75 0.22 4.72
CA ASP A 799 -10.90 0.78 3.66
C ASP A 799 -9.59 1.27 4.27
N VAL A 800 -8.49 1.00 3.59
CA VAL A 800 -7.14 1.34 4.07
C VAL A 800 -6.79 2.81 3.83
N THR A 801 -7.19 3.38 2.69
CA THR A 801 -6.73 4.73 2.27
C THR A 801 -7.71 5.81 2.67
N ILE A 802 -8.98 5.68 2.25
CA ILE A 802 -10.01 6.63 2.66
C ILE A 802 -10.35 6.43 4.13
N GLY A 803 -10.07 5.23 4.67
CA GLY A 803 -10.22 4.86 6.08
C GLY A 803 -11.65 4.47 6.46
N GLY A 804 -11.85 4.05 7.70
CA GLY A 804 -13.19 3.82 8.24
C GLY A 804 -13.87 2.56 7.72
N ILE A 805 -15.12 2.37 8.11
CA ILE A 805 -15.98 1.26 7.70
C ILE A 805 -17.16 1.83 6.92
N LYS A 806 -17.56 1.13 5.85
CA LYS A 806 -18.77 1.40 5.06
C LYS A 806 -19.77 0.29 5.26
N ARG A 807 -21.03 0.60 5.01
CA ARG A 807 -22.15 -0.34 5.11
C ARG A 807 -22.74 -0.58 3.73
N VAL A 808 -23.05 -1.82 3.43
CA VAL A 808 -23.65 -2.24 2.16
C VAL A 808 -24.97 -2.96 2.45
N PHE A 809 -26.06 -2.44 1.90
CA PHE A 809 -27.30 -3.20 1.75
C PHE A 809 -27.30 -3.85 0.37
N ALA A 810 -27.56 -5.15 0.31
CA ALA A 810 -27.60 -5.90 -0.94
C ALA A 810 -28.94 -6.65 -1.05
N GLU A 811 -29.43 -6.76 -2.27
CA GLU A 811 -30.66 -7.45 -2.63
C GLU A 811 -30.45 -8.30 -3.90
N LYS A 812 -31.34 -9.25 -4.16
CA LYS A 812 -31.33 -10.07 -5.37
C LYS A 812 -32.44 -9.63 -6.32
N ILE A 813 -32.06 -9.16 -7.50
CA ILE A 813 -33.01 -8.87 -8.59
C ILE A 813 -32.72 -9.88 -9.71
N ASN A 814 -33.73 -10.62 -10.12
CA ASN A 814 -33.60 -11.69 -11.13
C ASN A 814 -32.51 -12.74 -10.81
N GLY A 815 -32.25 -12.98 -9.52
CA GLY A 815 -31.24 -13.93 -9.04
C GLY A 815 -29.81 -13.37 -8.92
N GLU A 816 -29.56 -12.14 -9.39
CA GLU A 816 -28.26 -11.48 -9.30
C GLU A 816 -28.22 -10.47 -8.15
N TYR A 817 -27.09 -10.40 -7.45
CA TYR A 817 -26.90 -9.40 -6.39
C TYR A 817 -26.67 -8.01 -6.98
N GLN A 818 -27.32 -7.02 -6.39
CA GLN A 818 -27.02 -5.61 -6.54
C GLN A 818 -27.33 -4.89 -5.22
N GLY A 819 -26.96 -3.62 -5.07
CA GLY A 819 -27.18 -2.95 -3.78
C GLY A 819 -26.70 -1.53 -3.71
N VAL A 820 -26.59 -1.04 -2.48
CA VAL A 820 -26.19 0.33 -2.15
C VAL A 820 -25.16 0.36 -1.04
N VAL A 821 -24.15 1.22 -1.21
CA VAL A 821 -23.15 1.52 -0.19
C VAL A 821 -23.42 2.86 0.49
N PHE A 822 -23.18 2.90 1.80
CA PHE A 822 -23.31 4.06 2.66
C PHE A 822 -22.01 4.32 3.43
N ARG A 823 -21.74 5.60 3.73
CA ARG A 823 -20.77 5.94 4.78
C ARG A 823 -21.29 5.41 6.11
N PHE A 824 -20.41 4.88 6.96
CA PHE A 824 -20.83 4.33 8.25
C PHE A 824 -20.00 4.87 9.43
N THR A 825 -18.69 4.67 9.49
CA THR A 825 -17.86 5.24 10.58
C THR A 825 -16.44 5.56 10.13
N GLN A 826 -15.82 6.59 10.71
CA GLN A 826 -14.45 7.01 10.38
C GLN A 826 -13.54 7.19 11.61
N GLY A 827 -14.09 7.46 12.80
CA GLY A 827 -13.38 7.82 14.04
C GLY A 827 -12.50 6.74 14.67
N LEU A 828 -11.76 6.00 13.85
CA LEU A 828 -10.84 4.92 14.17
C LEU A 828 -9.39 5.43 14.13
N GLU A 829 -8.46 4.66 14.70
CA GLU A 829 -7.07 5.10 14.87
C GLU A 829 -6.20 4.99 13.61
N ALA A 830 -6.56 4.12 12.66
CA ALA A 830 -5.81 3.86 11.42
C ALA A 830 -6.72 3.44 10.25
N GLY A 831 -6.14 3.32 9.06
CA GLY A 831 -6.82 2.74 7.89
C GLY A 831 -7.19 1.28 8.14
N VAL A 832 -8.42 0.88 7.80
CA VAL A 832 -8.99 -0.41 8.21
C VAL A 832 -8.64 -1.49 7.19
N ASN A 833 -7.86 -2.49 7.60
CA ASN A 833 -7.43 -3.59 6.73
C ASN A 833 -8.20 -4.89 6.97
N ARG A 834 -8.50 -5.22 8.22
CA ARG A 834 -9.20 -6.45 8.60
C ARG A 834 -10.31 -6.15 9.58
N ILE A 835 -11.40 -6.91 9.50
CA ILE A 835 -12.50 -6.84 10.46
C ILE A 835 -13.02 -8.24 10.76
N ILE A 836 -13.34 -8.51 12.03
CA ILE A 836 -13.91 -9.79 12.44
C ILE A 836 -14.82 -9.61 13.66
N TRP A 837 -15.93 -10.37 13.69
CA TRP A 837 -16.78 -10.46 14.87
C TRP A 837 -16.15 -11.40 15.89
N GLY A 838 -15.93 -10.91 17.11
CA GLY A 838 -15.44 -11.71 18.21
C GLY A 838 -16.55 -12.54 18.88
N PRO A 839 -16.16 -13.54 19.70
CA PRO A 839 -17.12 -14.35 20.46
C PRO A 839 -17.89 -13.55 21.52
N ASP A 840 -17.44 -12.33 21.85
CA ASP A 840 -18.13 -11.37 22.72
C ASP A 840 -19.14 -10.49 21.95
N SER A 841 -19.41 -10.79 20.68
CA SER A 841 -20.26 -10.01 19.78
C SER A 841 -19.77 -8.57 19.52
N ALA A 842 -18.51 -8.26 19.82
CA ALA A 842 -17.86 -7.03 19.40
C ALA A 842 -17.28 -7.18 17.98
N LEU A 843 -17.21 -6.08 17.23
CA LEU A 843 -16.49 -6.04 15.95
C LEU A 843 -15.06 -5.57 16.22
N TYR A 844 -14.09 -6.47 16.01
CA TYR A 844 -12.67 -6.17 16.08
C TYR A 844 -12.18 -5.61 14.74
N ILE A 845 -11.31 -4.61 14.82
CA ILE A 845 -10.89 -3.76 13.70
C ILE A 845 -9.37 -3.69 13.71
N GLY A 846 -8.76 -4.29 12.69
CA GLY A 846 -7.33 -4.29 12.46
C GLY A 846 -6.93 -3.17 11.51
N GLY A 847 -6.08 -2.27 11.99
CA GLY A 847 -5.58 -1.11 11.27
C GLY A 847 -4.18 -1.30 10.68
N ILE A 848 -3.89 -0.56 9.61
CA ILE A 848 -2.59 -0.53 8.93
C ILE A 848 -2.22 0.90 8.52
N GLY A 849 -0.93 1.17 8.32
CA GLY A 849 -0.47 2.50 7.88
C GLY A 849 0.99 2.54 7.41
N ASN A 850 1.30 1.79 6.35
CA ASN A 850 2.56 1.91 5.61
C ASN A 850 2.51 3.08 4.61
N GLY A 851 3.66 3.44 4.03
CA GLY A 851 3.76 4.52 3.04
C GLY A 851 2.96 4.24 1.75
N GLY A 852 2.77 5.27 0.92
CA GLY A 852 1.93 5.19 -0.26
C GLY A 852 0.44 5.09 0.09
N ASN A 853 -0.31 4.24 -0.62
CA ASN A 853 -1.76 4.05 -0.43
C ASN A 853 -2.10 3.01 0.65
N TRP A 854 -1.17 2.66 1.53
CA TRP A 854 -1.35 1.65 2.58
C TRP A 854 -1.61 2.25 3.96
N GLY A 855 -2.30 3.39 4.01
CA GLY A 855 -2.70 4.04 5.24
C GLY A 855 -3.64 5.22 5.00
N GLN A 856 -4.26 5.69 6.09
CA GLN A 856 -5.14 6.84 6.07
C GLN A 856 -4.37 8.11 6.47
N ASN A 857 -4.55 9.19 5.71
CA ASN A 857 -3.92 10.48 6.03
C ASN A 857 -4.36 11.00 7.42
N GLY A 858 -3.40 11.50 8.21
CA GLY A 858 -3.63 12.05 9.54
C GLY A 858 -3.94 11.01 10.63
N LYS A 859 -3.67 9.73 10.39
CA LYS A 859 -3.93 8.62 11.32
C LYS A 859 -2.65 7.88 11.71
N LEU A 860 -2.76 6.96 12.68
CA LEU A 860 -1.66 6.12 13.13
C LEU A 860 -1.20 5.17 12.02
N ARG A 861 0.03 4.68 12.16
CA ARG A 861 0.64 3.72 11.22
C ARG A 861 0.34 2.25 11.55
N TYR A 862 -0.51 2.02 12.55
CA TYR A 862 -0.86 0.75 13.16
C TYR A 862 -2.24 0.88 13.82
N GLY A 863 -2.91 -0.23 14.11
CA GLY A 863 -4.07 -0.18 14.98
C GLY A 863 -4.74 -1.51 15.25
N LEU A 864 -5.36 -1.62 16.43
CA LEU A 864 -6.24 -2.71 16.82
C LEU A 864 -7.26 -2.21 17.85
N GLN A 865 -8.50 -2.04 17.40
CA GLN A 865 -9.61 -1.55 18.21
C GLN A 865 -10.79 -2.51 18.13
N LYS A 866 -11.78 -2.34 19.00
CA LYS A 866 -13.08 -3.00 18.87
C LYS A 866 -14.22 -2.03 19.09
N ILE A 867 -15.33 -2.25 18.39
CA ILE A 867 -16.57 -1.50 18.60
C ILE A 867 -17.69 -2.43 19.08
N VAL A 868 -18.48 -1.94 20.01
CA VAL A 868 -19.62 -2.66 20.61
C VAL A 868 -20.89 -1.88 20.34
N PHE A 869 -21.93 -2.55 19.85
CA PHE A 869 -23.23 -1.93 19.64
C PHE A 869 -23.82 -1.49 21.00
N ASN A 870 -24.13 -0.21 21.15
CA ASN A 870 -24.55 0.38 22.42
C ASN A 870 -26.07 0.61 22.53
N HIS A 871 -26.84 0.10 21.56
CA HIS A 871 -28.29 0.21 21.45
C HIS A 871 -28.86 1.63 21.26
N LYS A 872 -28.01 2.67 21.12
CA LYS A 872 -28.48 4.00 20.74
C LYS A 872 -28.89 3.99 19.28
N SER A 873 -30.05 4.56 18.98
CA SER A 873 -30.46 4.77 17.59
C SER A 873 -29.68 5.93 16.98
N THR A 874 -29.43 5.84 15.68
CA THR A 874 -28.84 6.91 14.86
C THR A 874 -29.77 7.12 13.67
N PHE A 875 -30.20 8.35 13.42
CA PHE A 875 -31.05 8.66 12.28
C PHE A 875 -30.25 8.68 10.96
N GLU A 876 -30.56 7.75 10.06
CA GLU A 876 -29.88 7.58 8.77
C GLU A 876 -30.73 6.76 7.79
N MET A 877 -30.31 6.71 6.52
CA MET A 877 -30.86 5.78 5.53
C MET A 877 -30.46 4.35 5.88
N LEU A 878 -31.42 3.47 6.20
CA LEU A 878 -31.19 2.06 6.49
C LEU A 878 -30.99 1.22 5.23
N SER A 879 -31.78 1.45 4.17
CA SER A 879 -31.63 0.76 2.89
C SER A 879 -32.22 1.59 1.76
N ILE A 880 -31.75 1.36 0.53
CA ILE A 880 -32.41 1.80 -0.70
C ILE A 880 -32.70 0.53 -1.48
N LYS A 881 -33.96 0.33 -1.90
CA LYS A 881 -34.41 -0.83 -2.68
C LYS A 881 -34.88 -0.40 -4.05
N ALA A 882 -34.49 -1.14 -5.09
CA ALA A 882 -35.04 -0.92 -6.43
C ALA A 882 -36.52 -1.29 -6.47
N LYS A 883 -37.29 -0.56 -7.28
CA LYS A 883 -38.69 -0.83 -7.64
C LYS A 883 -38.80 -0.76 -9.16
N SER A 884 -39.87 -1.29 -9.74
CA SER A 884 -40.08 -1.27 -11.19
C SER A 884 -40.09 0.12 -11.84
N ASN A 885 -40.44 1.18 -11.09
CA ASN A 885 -40.50 2.57 -11.59
C ASN A 885 -39.73 3.58 -10.72
N GLY A 886 -38.86 3.12 -9.83
CA GLY A 886 -38.02 4.00 -9.02
C GLY A 886 -37.38 3.27 -7.85
N VAL A 887 -37.37 3.90 -6.66
CA VAL A 887 -36.71 3.34 -5.47
C VAL A 887 -37.51 3.57 -4.18
N GLU A 888 -37.26 2.74 -3.18
CA GLU A 888 -37.75 2.91 -1.80
C GLU A 888 -36.57 3.13 -0.85
N ILE A 889 -36.50 4.31 -0.23
CA ILE A 889 -35.54 4.64 0.83
C ILE A 889 -36.19 4.32 2.18
N GLU A 890 -35.56 3.48 2.98
CA GLU A 890 -35.97 3.15 4.35
C GLU A 890 -35.01 3.85 5.33
N PHE A 891 -35.54 4.40 6.43
CA PHE A 891 -34.81 5.10 7.48
C PHE A 891 -34.87 4.33 8.80
N THR A 892 -33.85 4.49 9.63
CA THR A 892 -33.79 3.87 10.97
C THR A 892 -34.87 4.42 11.91
N GLU A 893 -35.21 5.71 11.77
CA GLU A 893 -36.17 6.44 12.58
C GLU A 893 -37.21 7.16 11.70
N PRO A 894 -38.42 7.47 12.21
CA PRO A 894 -39.44 8.19 11.46
C PRO A 894 -39.00 9.60 11.08
N LEU A 895 -39.28 10.01 9.84
CA LEU A 895 -39.21 11.41 9.43
C LEU A 895 -40.19 12.27 10.24
N LYS A 896 -39.84 13.53 10.45
CA LYS A 896 -40.78 14.51 11.01
C LYS A 896 -42.01 14.67 10.11
N PRO A 897 -43.22 14.89 10.65
CA PRO A 897 -44.40 15.11 9.81
C PRO A 897 -44.21 16.21 8.77
N GLY A 898 -44.49 15.90 7.49
CA GLY A 898 -44.34 16.83 6.37
C GLY A 898 -42.92 16.94 5.78
N VAL A 899 -41.94 16.22 6.32
CA VAL A 899 -40.58 16.11 5.77
C VAL A 899 -40.50 15.02 4.71
N GLY A 900 -39.61 15.21 3.74
CA GLY A 900 -39.32 14.21 2.71
C GLY A 900 -40.38 14.15 1.61
N THR A 901 -41.29 15.13 1.53
CA THR A 901 -42.36 15.19 0.52
C THR A 901 -42.03 16.10 -0.66
N LYS A 902 -40.86 16.77 -0.66
CA LYS A 902 -40.48 17.73 -1.70
C LYS A 902 -39.35 17.17 -2.55
N ALA A 903 -39.41 17.39 -3.87
CA ALA A 903 -38.33 16.98 -4.76
C ALA A 903 -36.98 17.63 -4.38
N THR A 904 -37.00 18.86 -3.85
CA THR A 904 -35.80 19.57 -3.37
C THR A 904 -35.13 18.94 -2.13
N ASP A 905 -35.77 17.95 -1.49
CA ASP A 905 -35.15 17.19 -0.40
C ASP A 905 -34.15 16.14 -0.93
N TYR A 906 -34.16 15.88 -2.23
CA TYR A 906 -33.39 14.83 -2.88
C TYR A 906 -32.61 15.39 -4.08
N ASN A 907 -31.30 15.21 -4.09
CA ASN A 907 -30.49 15.31 -5.30
C ASN A 907 -30.08 13.91 -5.71
N ILE A 908 -30.56 13.45 -6.87
CA ILE A 908 -30.28 12.11 -7.37
C ILE A 908 -29.64 12.24 -8.75
N GLN A 909 -28.47 11.66 -8.89
CA GLN A 909 -27.74 11.60 -10.16
C GLN A 909 -27.54 10.15 -10.56
N GLN A 910 -27.34 9.90 -11.85
CA GLN A 910 -26.89 8.60 -12.32
C GLN A 910 -25.79 8.73 -13.36
N TRP A 911 -24.93 7.70 -13.43
CA TRP A 911 -23.89 7.57 -14.45
C TRP A 911 -23.58 6.08 -14.67
N ARG A 912 -22.84 5.76 -15.72
CA ARG A 912 -22.27 4.43 -15.94
C ARG A 912 -20.75 4.49 -15.94
N TYR A 913 -20.14 3.32 -15.83
CA TYR A 913 -18.71 3.15 -16.02
C TYR A 913 -18.40 2.40 -17.31
N GLU A 914 -17.23 2.66 -17.87
CA GLU A 914 -16.68 1.93 -19.01
C GLU A 914 -15.24 1.55 -18.72
N PRO A 915 -14.89 0.26 -18.74
CA PRO A 915 -13.52 -0.21 -18.58
C PRO A 915 -12.62 0.32 -19.71
N THR A 916 -11.51 0.97 -19.34
CA THR A 916 -10.48 1.42 -20.29
C THR A 916 -9.10 1.04 -19.79
N GLY A 917 -8.08 1.08 -20.65
CA GLY A 917 -6.69 0.88 -20.23
C GLY A 917 -6.12 2.00 -19.35
N ASN A 918 -6.83 3.11 -19.19
CA ASN A 918 -6.44 4.18 -18.27
C ASN A 918 -6.67 3.74 -16.82
N TYR A 919 -5.90 4.32 -15.89
CA TYR A 919 -6.09 4.05 -14.47
C TYR A 919 -7.43 4.65 -14.00
N GLY A 920 -8.35 3.78 -13.56
CA GLY A 920 -9.70 4.18 -13.19
C GLY A 920 -10.54 4.60 -14.40
N GLY A 921 -11.76 5.05 -14.16
CA GLY A 921 -12.66 5.49 -15.21
C GLY A 921 -13.50 6.69 -14.76
N PRO A 922 -13.78 7.65 -15.66
CA PRO A 922 -14.67 8.75 -15.36
C PRO A 922 -16.12 8.26 -15.21
N ASN A 923 -16.94 9.05 -14.52
CA ASN A 923 -18.39 8.91 -14.58
C ASN A 923 -18.85 9.30 -15.99
N LEU A 924 -19.53 8.40 -16.71
CA LEU A 924 -20.03 8.65 -18.07
C LEU A 924 -21.56 8.78 -18.07
N ASP A 925 -22.07 9.58 -19.01
CA ASP A 925 -23.51 9.86 -19.15
C ASP A 925 -24.14 10.38 -17.85
N GLU A 926 -23.41 11.23 -17.12
CA GLU A 926 -23.88 11.79 -15.87
C GLU A 926 -25.10 12.70 -16.08
N GLU A 927 -26.20 12.39 -15.39
CA GLU A 927 -27.44 13.16 -15.45
C GLU A 927 -28.16 13.21 -14.09
N THR A 928 -28.87 14.31 -13.82
CA THR A 928 -29.77 14.43 -12.67
C THR A 928 -31.12 13.80 -12.99
N LEU A 929 -31.63 12.95 -12.10
CA LEU A 929 -32.92 12.29 -12.25
C LEU A 929 -34.08 13.17 -11.79
N GLU A 930 -35.13 13.23 -12.61
CA GLU A 930 -36.40 13.88 -12.24
C GLU A 930 -37.22 12.98 -11.31
N ILE A 931 -37.77 13.57 -10.25
CA ILE A 931 -38.65 12.89 -9.30
C ILE A 931 -40.08 13.24 -9.66
N LYS A 932 -40.82 12.26 -10.18
CA LYS A 932 -42.21 12.47 -10.63
C LYS A 932 -43.23 12.40 -9.51
N ASN A 933 -42.99 11.52 -8.54
CA ASN A 933 -43.87 11.33 -7.39
C ASN A 933 -43.08 10.93 -6.15
N ILE A 934 -43.59 11.30 -4.98
CA ILE A 934 -42.99 11.05 -3.67
C ILE A 934 -44.07 10.54 -2.73
N ILE A 935 -43.88 9.33 -2.20
CA ILE A 935 -44.84 8.71 -1.28
C ILE A 935 -44.13 8.42 0.04
N VAL A 936 -44.53 9.12 1.09
CA VAL A 936 -44.08 8.85 2.46
C VAL A 936 -45.02 7.83 3.09
N SER A 937 -44.47 6.73 3.59
CA SER A 937 -45.21 5.68 4.31
C SER A 937 -45.91 6.20 5.57
N PRO A 938 -46.98 5.53 6.05
CA PRO A 938 -47.72 5.97 7.24
C PRO A 938 -46.88 6.07 8.52
N ASP A 939 -45.89 5.17 8.69
CA ASP A 939 -44.95 5.20 9.82
C ASP A 939 -43.79 6.19 9.62
N ARG A 940 -43.75 6.87 8.46
CA ARG A 940 -42.73 7.84 8.04
C ARG A 940 -41.31 7.28 8.02
N LYS A 941 -41.13 5.96 8.02
CA LYS A 941 -39.81 5.32 7.93
C LYS A 941 -39.40 5.01 6.51
N LYS A 942 -40.31 5.14 5.55
CA LYS A 942 -40.05 4.86 4.14
C LYS A 942 -40.52 5.99 3.24
N VAL A 943 -39.72 6.29 2.22
CA VAL A 943 -40.06 7.15 1.11
C VAL A 943 -39.87 6.40 -0.20
N THR A 944 -40.93 6.31 -1.00
CA THR A 944 -40.87 5.81 -2.38
C THR A 944 -40.78 6.98 -3.34
N LEU A 945 -39.79 6.93 -4.24
CA LEU A 945 -39.54 7.93 -5.28
C LEU A 945 -39.80 7.30 -6.64
N GLU A 946 -40.64 7.92 -7.48
CA GLU A 946 -40.82 7.53 -8.88
C GLU A 946 -39.76 8.24 -9.75
N LEU A 947 -38.88 7.44 -10.38
CA LEU A 947 -37.74 7.89 -11.17
C LEU A 947 -37.86 7.33 -12.60
N PRO A 948 -38.64 7.96 -13.50
CA PRO A 948 -39.03 7.38 -14.79
C PRO A 948 -37.87 7.19 -15.76
N THR A 949 -36.76 7.88 -15.57
CA THR A 949 -35.58 7.83 -16.45
C THR A 949 -34.40 7.06 -15.84
N MET A 950 -34.62 6.32 -14.74
CA MET A 950 -33.57 5.47 -14.17
C MET A 950 -33.18 4.35 -15.14
N LYS A 951 -31.90 3.99 -15.18
CA LYS A 951 -31.36 3.03 -16.16
C LYS A 951 -30.71 1.82 -15.46
N GLU A 952 -30.79 0.68 -16.13
CA GLU A 952 -29.98 -0.50 -15.80
C GLU A 952 -28.52 -0.28 -16.20
N LYS A 953 -27.59 -0.90 -15.47
CA LYS A 953 -26.13 -0.80 -15.58
C LYS A 953 -25.58 0.60 -15.28
N TYR A 954 -26.28 1.33 -14.42
CA TYR A 954 -25.88 2.65 -13.92
C TYR A 954 -25.69 2.60 -12.40
N VAL A 955 -24.87 3.50 -11.88
CA VAL A 955 -24.82 3.86 -10.48
C VAL A 955 -25.74 5.06 -10.27
N LEU A 956 -26.61 4.99 -9.27
CA LEU A 956 -27.44 6.09 -8.80
C LEU A 956 -26.81 6.64 -7.52
N TYR A 957 -26.42 7.91 -7.55
CA TYR A 957 -25.96 8.65 -6.38
C TYR A 957 -27.12 9.43 -5.77
N PHE A 958 -27.28 9.27 -4.47
CA PHE A 958 -28.26 9.97 -3.66
C PHE A 958 -27.54 10.95 -2.76
N ARG A 959 -27.99 12.19 -2.74
CA ARG A 959 -27.65 13.17 -1.70
C ARG A 959 -28.92 13.82 -1.17
N LEU A 960 -29.25 13.50 0.07
CA LEU A 960 -30.41 14.02 0.77
C LEU A 960 -30.08 15.39 1.37
N ASN A 961 -31.04 16.31 1.36
CA ASN A 961 -30.83 17.65 1.92
C ASN A 961 -30.72 17.57 3.45
N ARG A 962 -29.51 17.82 3.98
CA ARG A 962 -29.21 17.72 5.42
C ARG A 962 -30.09 18.63 6.28
N GLU A 963 -30.45 19.81 5.78
CA GLU A 963 -31.20 20.82 6.54
C GLU A 963 -32.69 20.48 6.65
N THR A 964 -33.25 19.82 5.63
CA THR A 964 -34.70 19.51 5.61
C THR A 964 -34.99 18.07 6.04
N MET A 965 -34.09 17.13 5.77
CA MET A 965 -34.26 15.71 6.12
C MET A 965 -33.90 15.45 7.58
N VAL A 966 -34.89 15.65 8.45
CA VAL A 966 -34.80 15.45 9.91
C VAL A 966 -35.83 14.45 10.44
N ASN A 967 -35.48 13.78 11.55
CA ASN A 967 -36.40 12.92 12.28
C ASN A 967 -37.38 13.73 13.17
N GLU A 968 -38.26 13.05 13.89
CA GLU A 968 -39.22 13.67 14.83
C GLU A 968 -38.58 14.56 15.91
N SER A 969 -37.31 14.31 16.27
CA SER A 969 -36.57 15.07 17.27
C SER A 969 -35.67 16.16 16.66
N ASP A 970 -35.92 16.55 15.40
CA ASP A 970 -35.13 17.54 14.66
C ASP A 970 -33.64 17.18 14.51
N THR A 971 -33.31 15.88 14.60
CA THR A 971 -31.97 15.36 14.37
C THR A 971 -31.75 15.17 12.87
N THR A 972 -30.61 15.65 12.38
CA THR A 972 -30.19 15.50 10.97
C THR A 972 -29.59 14.13 10.70
N LEU A 973 -29.58 13.72 9.43
CA LEU A 973 -28.98 12.46 9.00
C LEU A 973 -27.50 12.33 9.42
N TRP A 974 -27.11 11.14 9.85
CA TRP A 974 -25.70 10.81 10.10
C TRP A 974 -24.86 10.95 8.83
N SER A 975 -25.34 10.39 7.72
CA SER A 975 -24.82 10.66 6.38
C SER A 975 -25.96 10.89 5.40
N THR A 976 -25.76 11.84 4.49
CA THR A 976 -26.75 12.20 3.46
C THR A 976 -26.54 11.47 2.14
N GLU A 977 -25.45 10.70 2.00
CA GLU A 977 -25.00 10.16 0.72
C GLU A 977 -25.15 8.64 0.63
N ALA A 978 -25.49 8.15 -0.56
CA ALA A 978 -25.51 6.73 -0.90
C ALA A 978 -25.23 6.49 -2.39
N TRP A 979 -24.62 5.35 -2.73
CA TRP A 979 -24.36 4.95 -4.12
C TRP A 979 -25.01 3.59 -4.37
N TYR A 980 -26.10 3.57 -5.13
CA TYR A 980 -26.82 2.36 -5.51
C TYR A 980 -26.33 1.87 -6.88
N THR A 981 -25.93 0.61 -7.01
CA THR A 981 -25.58 -0.02 -8.28
C THR A 981 -26.82 -0.72 -8.84
N MET A 982 -27.38 -0.18 -9.92
CA MET A 982 -28.58 -0.69 -10.57
C MET A 982 -28.19 -1.60 -11.73
N ASN A 983 -27.94 -2.89 -11.47
CA ASN A 983 -27.62 -3.85 -12.54
C ASN A 983 -28.87 -4.20 -13.36
N ASN A 984 -29.99 -4.47 -12.66
CA ASN A 984 -31.29 -4.83 -13.22
C ASN A 984 -32.40 -4.01 -12.52
N ILE A 985 -33.41 -3.61 -13.28
CA ILE A 985 -34.64 -3.02 -12.73
C ILE A 985 -35.65 -4.16 -12.47
N PRO A 986 -36.31 -4.21 -11.30
CA PRO A 986 -37.32 -5.23 -11.00
C PRO A 986 -38.49 -5.19 -12.00
N ASN A 987 -38.99 -6.36 -12.38
CA ASN A 987 -40.15 -6.46 -13.29
C ASN A 987 -41.47 -6.04 -12.63
N GLU A 988 -41.56 -6.12 -11.30
CA GLU A 988 -42.76 -5.82 -10.49
C GLU A 988 -42.43 -4.83 -9.36
#